data_AF-A0A7S1AIZ4-F1
#
_entry.id   AF-A0A7S1AIZ4-F1
#
_cell.length_a   1.000
_cell.length_b   1.000
_cell.length_c   1.000
_cell.angle_alpha   90.00
_cell.angle_beta   90.00
_cell.angle_gamma   90.00
#
_symmetry.space_group_name_H-M   'P 1'
#
loop_
_entity.id
_entity.type
_entity.pdbx_description
1 polymer ?
#
loop_
_entity_poly.entity_id
_entity_poly.type
_entity_poly.pdbx_seq_one_letter_code
_entity_poly.pdbx_strand_id
1 'polypeptide(L)'
;MHGSGNPVAEMRDAGYTTNEMRDAGYTADVLAKGGFELPDLRDGGYSAQEVRGAFPLRSILENGYTASEARGAEYTVEELFAAGLSPEQIKEAGFAVKEMRQSIFGTAEKLKALGYTANEMMEGGYTAKELREMKGGFTDMDMKEAGCTAKAMREAGCSAREMRSMGFAGSELKSGGYKADEMREAGHTVSEVRDMGYTAIEMKEAGYRAVDMKQAGWLAVEMKVAGFSARQMRDAGFSVKDLKDGGYTAKEVKDSDHSADVPYEARPESLAEDTVDGESIPDPMAADGDDVLHDDQMLGMPCESPVKGSCRSAEYLDVFLVDGATSNRSPNAAGYDCLSGKGEVEAEVVAGEDDMQNDELRELRRAEQQVAHEEKRQECTFFFLDAEFIRRTSAKSLPAYSELKKQNVLVRRTLNQAEAYRAQYTKEFVAVSHRWGSREEPDPGGDQLQALKTYLQTDFGSDIKLVWFDFSSMPQREDRTPSEDLVARWMLQNASLLFLGGSVLLLVDAAFLTRFWTQFEAWLSLQRGSMKGLSPARAEANPLRCTVMCLHDAEEVIDRWAEQTASQVAEFLASPDVLVHDENDKAVQLERLRRLDEEVRDAYSHKHLVAMREAGALPAQLLATGFAPKQLRANRSTARELRTACFRMAAALQKADCPTSEMREAGYTVEEVRAGGYTAEEMKAGGYRPREMRGIGYSAKEMREIGFTAEEMRESVCAEEEIKEMSCTALELEGYGFAFDVASRAVGYRAKEMKDGGYCAAEMRQGKYTAKEMREARFTLKELKEGGFTAKEVKEARPANKWSPALQAWAREMKGVAYSVAEMKEAGYFAEELKEMGYTAAEMRAGGCTAEELWWRGYPVEEMREAGFPLEELFGVKWGGYTAKVLREAGCKAKEMREHGVPAWKLRPTYPALEMKAAGYNALELRAGGYKANEMLQGGYTAAEMRAAGYTAKELTLGGYTGNEIKRGFNPQSDQGLSCSKSAQELVASYTTKWRL
;
A
#
# COMPACT_ATOMS: atom_id res chain seq x y z
N MET A 1 -71.28 -29.13 -10.84
CA MET A 1 -70.41 -30.25 -10.44
C MET A 1 -68.98 -29.74 -10.40
N HIS A 2 -68.25 -30.14 -9.36
CA HIS A 2 -66.89 -29.72 -8.97
C HIS A 2 -65.88 -29.70 -10.14
N GLY A 3 -64.82 -28.89 -10.14
CA GLY A 3 -64.29 -28.09 -9.05
C GLY A 3 -63.26 -27.06 -9.53
N SER A 4 -63.06 -26.05 -8.69
CA SER A 4 -61.90 -25.17 -8.68
C SER A 4 -60.67 -25.93 -8.17
N GLY A 5 -60.36 -27.06 -8.80
CA GLY A 5 -59.23 -27.92 -8.44
C GLY A 5 -57.93 -27.29 -8.92
N ASN A 6 -56.88 -27.38 -8.12
CA ASN A 6 -55.53 -27.05 -8.56
C ASN A 6 -55.16 -28.07 -9.67
N PRO A 7 -54.90 -27.68 -10.93
CA PRO A 7 -54.62 -28.61 -12.03
C PRO A 7 -53.46 -29.56 -11.74
N VAL A 8 -52.50 -29.12 -10.93
CA VAL A 8 -51.35 -29.93 -10.51
C VAL A 8 -51.76 -31.03 -9.52
N ALA A 9 -52.77 -30.77 -8.68
CA ALA A 9 -53.32 -31.77 -7.77
C ALA A 9 -54.10 -32.85 -8.54
N GLU A 10 -54.81 -32.47 -9.61
CA GLU A 10 -55.48 -33.45 -10.49
C GLU A 10 -54.47 -34.34 -11.22
N MET A 11 -53.34 -33.78 -11.66
CA MET A 11 -52.26 -34.56 -12.28
C MET A 11 -51.56 -35.48 -11.25
N ARG A 12 -51.37 -35.03 -10.02
CA ARG A 12 -50.89 -35.90 -8.92
C ARG A 12 -51.85 -37.06 -8.68
N ASP A 13 -53.14 -36.78 -8.55
CA ASP A 13 -54.18 -37.77 -8.30
C ASP A 13 -54.38 -38.73 -9.50
N ALA A 14 -53.99 -38.30 -10.71
CA ALA A 14 -53.93 -39.11 -11.92
C ALA A 14 -52.65 -39.97 -12.04
N GLY A 15 -51.71 -39.87 -11.09
CA GLY A 15 -50.54 -40.75 -10.98
C GLY A 15 -49.31 -40.32 -11.79
N TYR A 16 -49.22 -39.06 -12.21
CA TYR A 16 -48.02 -38.52 -12.85
C TYR A 16 -46.86 -38.42 -11.86
N THR A 17 -45.66 -38.86 -12.27
CA THR A 17 -44.46 -38.80 -11.43
C THR A 17 -43.81 -37.41 -11.44
N THR A 18 -43.09 -37.08 -10.37
CA THR A 18 -42.35 -35.81 -10.26
C THR A 18 -41.24 -35.66 -11.31
N ASN A 19 -40.65 -36.76 -11.78
CA ASN A 19 -39.71 -36.77 -12.89
C ASN A 19 -40.37 -36.34 -14.21
N GLU A 20 -41.54 -36.91 -14.54
CA GLU A 20 -42.30 -36.53 -15.75
C GLU A 20 -42.75 -35.06 -15.69
N MET A 21 -43.14 -34.59 -14.51
CA MET A 21 -43.49 -33.19 -14.30
C MET A 21 -42.29 -32.25 -14.42
N ARG A 22 -41.11 -32.67 -13.96
CA ARG A 22 -39.87 -31.91 -14.14
C ARG A 22 -39.49 -31.80 -15.61
N ASP A 23 -39.55 -32.90 -16.36
CA ASP A 23 -39.27 -32.92 -17.80
C ASP A 23 -40.26 -32.04 -18.58
N ALA A 24 -41.48 -31.89 -18.08
CA ALA A 24 -42.50 -30.98 -18.60
C ALA A 24 -42.33 -29.51 -18.15
N GLY A 25 -41.31 -29.19 -17.34
CA GLY A 25 -40.94 -27.83 -16.96
C GLY A 25 -41.67 -27.26 -15.74
N TYR A 26 -42.30 -28.10 -14.91
CA TYR A 26 -42.93 -27.64 -13.66
C TYR A 26 -41.85 -27.30 -12.60
N THR A 27 -42.10 -26.26 -11.81
CA THR A 27 -41.20 -25.85 -10.72
C THR A 27 -41.62 -26.46 -9.38
N ALA A 28 -40.68 -26.60 -8.45
CA ALA A 28 -40.96 -27.13 -7.12
C ALA A 28 -42.08 -26.36 -6.38
N ASP A 29 -42.15 -25.02 -6.51
CA ASP A 29 -43.22 -24.20 -5.93
C ASP A 29 -44.62 -24.56 -6.45
N VAL A 30 -44.72 -24.87 -7.74
CA VAL A 30 -45.98 -25.22 -8.40
C VAL A 30 -46.42 -26.62 -7.97
N LEU A 31 -45.47 -27.55 -7.90
CA LEU A 31 -45.70 -28.92 -7.43
C LEU A 31 -46.06 -28.96 -5.94
N ALA A 32 -45.39 -28.19 -5.09
CA ALA A 32 -45.71 -28.07 -3.67
C ALA A 32 -47.14 -27.58 -3.44
N LYS A 33 -47.61 -26.56 -4.19
CA LYS A 33 -49.01 -26.09 -4.14
C LYS A 33 -50.00 -27.13 -4.65
N GLY A 34 -49.58 -28.01 -5.54
CA GLY A 34 -50.32 -29.18 -6.02
C GLY A 34 -50.36 -30.34 -5.03
N GLY A 35 -49.65 -30.23 -3.91
CA GLY A 35 -49.61 -31.23 -2.85
C GLY A 35 -48.64 -32.38 -3.10
N PHE A 36 -47.58 -32.16 -3.88
CA PHE A 36 -46.39 -33.03 -3.87
C PHE A 36 -45.50 -32.69 -2.67
N GLU A 37 -44.97 -33.72 -2.01
CA GLU A 37 -44.13 -33.57 -0.82
C GLU A 37 -42.63 -33.59 -1.16
N LEU A 38 -41.78 -33.18 -0.22
CA LEU A 38 -40.32 -33.13 -0.41
C LEU A 38 -39.69 -34.47 -0.85
N PRO A 39 -40.10 -35.64 -0.32
CA PRO A 39 -39.61 -36.92 -0.82
C PRO A 39 -39.90 -37.12 -2.31
N ASP A 40 -41.11 -36.78 -2.75
CA ASP A 40 -41.51 -36.91 -4.16
C ASP A 40 -40.64 -36.02 -5.06
N LEU A 41 -40.38 -34.78 -4.63
CA LEU A 41 -39.53 -33.85 -5.37
C LEU A 41 -38.07 -34.29 -5.40
N ARG A 42 -37.58 -34.90 -4.33
CA ARG A 42 -36.23 -35.44 -4.29
C ARG A 42 -36.06 -36.64 -5.20
N ASP A 43 -37.02 -37.56 -5.21
CA ASP A 43 -37.07 -38.69 -6.14
C ASP A 43 -37.26 -38.22 -7.61
N GLY A 44 -37.87 -37.04 -7.77
CA GLY A 44 -37.97 -36.27 -9.00
C GLY A 44 -36.66 -35.57 -9.43
N GLY A 45 -35.61 -35.67 -8.61
CA GLY A 45 -34.29 -35.10 -8.84
C GLY A 45 -34.17 -33.59 -8.60
N TYR A 46 -35.18 -32.93 -8.03
CA TYR A 46 -35.11 -31.49 -7.74
C TYR A 46 -34.01 -31.21 -6.70
N SER A 47 -33.15 -30.24 -6.98
CA SER A 47 -32.03 -29.84 -6.12
C SER A 47 -32.50 -29.00 -4.92
N ALA A 48 -31.64 -28.90 -3.89
CA ALA A 48 -31.87 -28.05 -2.73
C ALA A 48 -32.15 -26.57 -3.11
N GLN A 49 -31.57 -26.09 -4.22
CA GLN A 49 -31.80 -24.73 -4.73
C GLN A 49 -33.20 -24.57 -5.31
N GLU A 50 -33.68 -25.57 -6.05
CA GLU A 50 -35.02 -25.56 -6.66
C GLU A 50 -36.13 -25.63 -5.60
N VAL A 51 -35.91 -26.32 -4.49
CA VAL A 51 -36.92 -26.47 -3.42
C VAL A 51 -36.85 -25.38 -2.33
N ARG A 52 -35.82 -24.52 -2.34
CA ARG A 52 -35.55 -23.53 -1.29
C ARG A 52 -36.69 -22.55 -1.02
N GLY A 53 -37.41 -22.11 -2.06
CA GLY A 53 -38.53 -21.17 -1.93
C GLY A 53 -39.84 -21.84 -1.52
N ALA A 54 -39.95 -23.15 -1.77
CA ALA A 54 -41.19 -23.90 -1.62
C ALA A 54 -41.34 -24.54 -0.22
N PHE A 55 -40.23 -24.89 0.43
CA PHE A 55 -40.22 -25.59 1.72
C PHE A 55 -39.24 -24.96 2.72
N PRO A 56 -39.53 -25.03 4.03
CA PRO A 56 -38.60 -24.57 5.05
C PRO A 56 -37.35 -25.46 5.10
N LEU A 57 -36.18 -24.85 5.31
CA LEU A 57 -34.87 -25.50 5.31
C LEU A 57 -34.78 -26.73 6.23
N ARG A 58 -35.38 -26.67 7.43
CA ARG A 58 -35.43 -27.81 8.35
C ARG A 58 -36.09 -29.04 7.71
N SER A 59 -37.22 -28.85 7.04
CA SER A 59 -37.90 -29.95 6.35
C SER A 59 -37.10 -30.46 5.16
N ILE A 60 -36.42 -29.57 4.43
CA ILE A 60 -35.51 -29.98 3.33
C ILE A 60 -34.43 -30.93 3.86
N LEU A 61 -33.79 -30.59 4.99
CA LEU A 61 -32.76 -31.42 5.62
C LEU A 61 -33.31 -32.73 6.21
N GLU A 62 -34.48 -32.70 6.87
CA GLU A 62 -35.15 -33.89 7.43
C GLU A 62 -35.59 -34.87 6.34
N ASN A 63 -35.82 -34.40 5.11
CA ASN A 63 -36.11 -35.23 3.94
C ASN A 63 -34.85 -35.61 3.13
N GLY A 64 -33.70 -35.45 3.79
CA GLY A 64 -32.41 -36.06 3.49
C GLY A 64 -31.54 -35.31 2.50
N TYR A 65 -31.91 -34.10 2.07
CA TYR A 65 -30.95 -33.20 1.43
C TYR A 65 -29.81 -32.91 2.42
N THR A 66 -28.57 -32.94 1.94
CA THR A 66 -27.38 -32.80 2.77
C THR A 66 -27.06 -31.33 3.06
N ALA A 67 -26.29 -31.10 4.13
CA ALA A 67 -25.80 -29.77 4.48
C ALA A 67 -24.95 -29.13 3.36
N SER A 68 -24.19 -29.94 2.62
CA SER A 68 -23.41 -29.49 1.45
C SER A 68 -24.29 -29.09 0.27
N GLU A 69 -25.40 -29.80 0.03
CA GLU A 69 -26.40 -29.40 -0.98
C GLU A 69 -27.10 -28.11 -0.58
N ALA A 70 -27.39 -27.92 0.72
CA ALA A 70 -27.91 -26.65 1.22
C ALA A 70 -26.88 -25.51 1.07
N ARG A 71 -25.59 -25.76 1.32
CA ARG A 71 -24.52 -24.79 1.00
C ARG A 71 -24.50 -24.43 -0.49
N GLY A 72 -24.58 -25.43 -1.38
CA GLY A 72 -24.66 -25.22 -2.83
C GLY A 72 -25.91 -24.46 -3.27
N ALA A 73 -26.98 -24.52 -2.48
CA ALA A 73 -28.21 -23.75 -2.63
C ALA A 73 -28.14 -22.35 -1.95
N GLU A 74 -26.94 -21.90 -1.58
CA GLU A 74 -26.61 -20.59 -0.99
C GLU A 74 -27.22 -20.34 0.39
N TYR A 75 -27.52 -21.39 1.18
CA TYR A 75 -28.00 -21.19 2.55
C TYR A 75 -26.87 -20.70 3.45
N THR A 76 -27.18 -19.72 4.30
CA THR A 76 -26.22 -19.10 5.23
C THR A 76 -25.96 -19.99 6.45
N VAL A 77 -24.86 -19.70 7.16
CA VAL A 77 -24.51 -20.38 8.43
C VAL A 77 -25.62 -20.20 9.46
N GLU A 78 -26.23 -19.02 9.53
CA GLU A 78 -27.34 -18.70 10.43
C GLU A 78 -28.59 -19.52 10.10
N GLU A 79 -28.93 -19.65 8.82
CA GLU A 79 -30.09 -20.43 8.38
C GLU A 79 -29.91 -21.90 8.70
N LEU A 80 -28.73 -22.47 8.45
CA LEU A 80 -28.41 -23.87 8.77
C LEU A 80 -28.43 -24.13 10.28
N PHE A 81 -27.88 -23.22 11.07
CA PHE A 81 -27.91 -23.32 12.52
C PHE A 81 -29.35 -23.21 13.06
N ALA A 82 -30.15 -22.27 12.54
CA ALA A 82 -31.56 -22.13 12.89
C ALA A 82 -32.40 -23.34 12.46
N ALA A 83 -31.98 -24.04 11.40
CA ALA A 83 -32.58 -25.31 10.97
C ALA A 83 -32.19 -26.51 11.84
N GLY A 84 -31.27 -26.31 12.81
CA GLY A 84 -30.90 -27.30 13.83
C GLY A 84 -29.60 -28.05 13.57
N LEU A 85 -28.79 -27.64 12.58
CA LEU A 85 -27.46 -28.23 12.40
C LEU A 85 -26.50 -27.80 13.50
N SER A 86 -25.67 -28.73 13.96
CA SER A 86 -24.57 -28.39 14.85
C SER A 86 -23.45 -27.64 14.09
N PRO A 87 -22.64 -26.82 14.78
CA PRO A 87 -21.51 -26.14 14.16
C PRO A 87 -20.50 -27.09 13.48
N GLU A 88 -20.34 -28.31 14.00
CA GLU A 88 -19.50 -29.35 13.40
C GLU A 88 -20.08 -29.83 12.07
N GLN A 89 -21.40 -30.04 12.00
CA GLN A 89 -22.10 -30.42 10.76
C GLN A 89 -22.02 -29.30 9.71
N ILE A 90 -22.06 -28.04 10.14
CA ILE A 90 -21.87 -26.88 9.24
C ILE A 90 -20.43 -26.85 8.73
N LYS A 91 -19.43 -27.14 9.57
CA LYS A 91 -18.05 -27.26 9.11
C LYS A 91 -17.89 -28.40 8.09
N GLU A 92 -18.44 -29.59 8.38
CA GLU A 92 -18.42 -30.74 7.47
C GLU A 92 -19.13 -30.47 6.15
N ALA A 93 -20.10 -29.54 6.13
CA ALA A 93 -20.75 -29.07 4.92
C ALA A 93 -19.82 -28.27 3.98
N GLY A 94 -18.64 -27.86 4.45
CA GLY A 94 -17.59 -27.20 3.67
C GLY A 94 -17.60 -25.67 3.74
N PHE A 95 -18.16 -25.07 4.81
CA PHE A 95 -18.09 -23.62 5.02
C PHE A 95 -16.66 -23.19 5.39
N ALA A 96 -16.13 -22.21 4.65
CA ALA A 96 -14.80 -21.66 4.89
C ALA A 96 -14.79 -20.75 6.12
N VAL A 97 -13.62 -20.57 6.74
CA VAL A 97 -13.49 -19.70 7.92
C VAL A 97 -13.96 -18.26 7.65
N LYS A 98 -13.78 -17.74 6.43
CA LYS A 98 -14.29 -16.42 6.05
C LYS A 98 -15.81 -16.30 6.21
N GLU A 99 -16.54 -17.35 5.83
CA GLU A 99 -18.00 -17.43 5.93
C GLU A 99 -18.40 -17.60 7.40
N MET A 100 -17.70 -18.48 8.13
CA MET A 100 -17.92 -18.69 9.57
C MET A 100 -17.61 -17.44 10.40
N ARG A 101 -16.63 -16.62 10.01
CA ARG A 101 -16.24 -15.37 10.67
C ARG A 101 -17.34 -14.32 10.65
N GLN A 102 -18.15 -14.30 9.60
CA GLN A 102 -19.28 -13.38 9.47
C GLN A 102 -20.49 -13.81 10.29
N SER A 103 -20.44 -15.00 10.90
CA SER A 103 -21.53 -15.60 11.67
C SER A 103 -21.37 -15.46 13.19
N ILE A 104 -22.37 -15.96 13.92
CA ILE A 104 -22.35 -16.08 15.39
C ILE A 104 -21.20 -16.95 15.94
N PHE A 105 -20.55 -17.75 15.10
CA PHE A 105 -19.39 -18.59 15.42
C PHE A 105 -18.05 -17.93 15.11
N GLY A 106 -18.07 -16.69 14.60
CA GLY A 106 -16.90 -15.99 14.05
C GLY A 106 -15.87 -15.47 15.04
N THR A 107 -15.79 -16.03 16.24
CA THR A 107 -14.71 -15.75 17.21
C THR A 107 -13.61 -16.80 17.05
N ALA A 108 -12.35 -16.40 17.19
CA ALA A 108 -11.21 -17.29 16.99
C ALA A 108 -11.26 -18.55 17.89
N GLU A 109 -11.69 -18.37 19.15
CA GLU A 109 -11.83 -19.44 20.15
C GLU A 109 -12.83 -20.51 19.71
N LYS A 110 -13.99 -20.09 19.24
CA LYS A 110 -15.04 -21.02 18.77
C LYS A 110 -14.57 -21.79 17.54
N LEU A 111 -13.94 -21.12 16.57
CA LEU A 111 -13.46 -21.80 15.37
C LEU A 111 -12.32 -22.79 15.66
N LYS A 112 -11.42 -22.45 16.59
CA LYS A 112 -10.41 -23.39 17.06
C LYS A 112 -11.02 -24.59 17.77
N ALA A 113 -12.05 -24.39 18.60
CA ALA A 113 -12.78 -25.48 19.26
C ALA A 113 -13.50 -26.39 18.24
N LEU A 114 -13.93 -25.85 17.10
CA LEU A 114 -14.46 -26.61 15.96
C LEU A 114 -13.36 -27.30 15.13
N GLY A 115 -12.10 -27.15 15.52
CA GLY A 115 -10.94 -27.79 14.89
C GLY A 115 -10.51 -27.14 13.57
N TYR A 116 -10.83 -25.87 13.33
CA TYR A 116 -10.18 -25.13 12.25
C TYR A 116 -8.71 -24.90 12.60
N THR A 117 -7.85 -25.04 11.59
CA THR A 117 -6.40 -24.86 11.72
C THR A 117 -6.01 -23.37 11.65
N ALA A 118 -4.82 -23.04 12.15
CA ALA A 118 -4.30 -21.68 12.03
C ALA A 118 -4.23 -21.20 10.57
N ASN A 119 -3.89 -22.06 9.61
CA ASN A 119 -3.84 -21.71 8.19
C ASN A 119 -5.24 -21.31 7.67
N GLU A 120 -6.26 -22.14 7.91
CA GLU A 120 -7.63 -21.86 7.49
C GLU A 120 -8.16 -20.56 8.11
N MET A 121 -7.76 -20.28 9.35
CA MET A 121 -8.12 -19.04 10.02
C MET A 121 -7.41 -17.82 9.44
N MET A 122 -6.12 -17.93 9.11
CA MET A 122 -5.38 -16.87 8.43
C MET A 122 -5.95 -16.59 7.03
N GLU A 123 -6.30 -17.63 6.26
CA GLU A 123 -6.99 -17.49 4.97
C GLU A 123 -8.39 -16.86 5.12
N GLY A 124 -9.05 -17.12 6.25
CA GLY A 124 -10.30 -16.47 6.66
C GLY A 124 -10.14 -15.02 7.16
N GLY A 125 -8.92 -14.49 7.14
CA GLY A 125 -8.58 -13.11 7.43
C GLY A 125 -8.25 -12.82 8.91
N TYR A 126 -8.09 -13.84 9.75
CA TYR A 126 -7.53 -13.64 11.09
C TYR A 126 -6.05 -13.27 10.97
N THR A 127 -5.59 -12.39 11.85
CA THR A 127 -4.18 -11.99 11.90
C THR A 127 -3.40 -12.88 12.85
N ALA A 128 -2.08 -12.98 12.63
CA ALA A 128 -1.21 -13.75 13.53
C ALA A 128 -1.28 -13.26 14.98
N LYS A 129 -1.53 -11.96 15.17
CA LYS A 129 -1.75 -11.34 16.48
C LYS A 129 -3.04 -11.85 17.14
N GLU A 130 -4.17 -11.81 16.43
CA GLU A 130 -5.47 -12.30 16.94
C GLU A 130 -5.40 -13.78 17.33
N LEU A 131 -4.71 -14.61 16.54
CA LEU A 131 -4.56 -16.05 16.81
C LEU A 131 -3.62 -16.37 17.98
N ARG A 132 -2.70 -15.46 18.33
CA ARG A 132 -1.75 -15.59 19.43
C ARG A 132 -2.32 -15.07 20.76
N GLU A 133 -3.05 -13.96 20.71
CA GLU A 133 -3.62 -13.31 21.90
C GLU A 133 -4.89 -13.98 22.42
N MET A 134 -5.55 -14.82 21.62
CA MET A 134 -6.74 -15.58 22.05
C MET A 134 -6.43 -16.56 23.19
N LYS A 135 -7.42 -16.80 24.07
CA LYS A 135 -7.27 -17.72 25.21
C LYS A 135 -7.12 -19.15 24.72
N GLY A 136 -5.97 -19.78 25.02
CA GLY A 136 -5.62 -21.09 24.46
C GLY A 136 -5.25 -21.02 22.98
N GLY A 137 -4.63 -19.91 22.54
CA GLY A 137 -4.22 -19.64 21.16
C GLY A 137 -3.32 -20.69 20.53
N PHE A 138 -3.14 -20.56 19.22
CA PHE A 138 -2.30 -21.48 18.46
C PHE A 138 -0.86 -21.43 18.95
N THR A 139 -0.20 -22.59 18.98
CA THR A 139 1.20 -22.65 19.38
C THR A 139 2.06 -21.96 18.32
N ASP A 140 3.23 -21.49 18.74
CA ASP A 140 4.20 -20.89 17.83
C ASP A 140 4.58 -21.82 16.65
N MET A 141 4.50 -23.14 16.83
CA MET A 141 4.67 -24.14 15.76
C MET A 141 3.48 -24.19 14.80
N ASP A 142 2.24 -24.17 15.32
CA ASP A 142 1.03 -24.12 14.48
C ASP A 142 1.03 -22.88 13.58
N MET A 143 1.52 -21.75 14.10
CA MET A 143 1.63 -20.49 13.36
C MET A 143 2.66 -20.59 12.22
N LYS A 144 3.79 -21.26 12.45
CA LYS A 144 4.80 -21.49 11.40
C LYS A 144 4.30 -22.46 10.33
N GLU A 145 3.67 -23.55 10.72
CA GLU A 145 3.07 -24.51 9.78
C GLU A 145 1.95 -23.87 8.96
N ALA A 146 1.24 -22.89 9.52
CA ALA A 146 0.30 -22.03 8.81
C ALA A 146 0.95 -21.01 7.85
N GLY A 147 2.26 -21.09 7.63
CA GLY A 147 2.97 -20.23 6.69
C GLY A 147 3.12 -18.78 7.14
N CYS A 148 3.01 -18.50 8.45
CA CYS A 148 3.20 -17.14 8.95
C CYS A 148 4.61 -16.64 8.62
N THR A 149 4.67 -15.50 7.93
CA THR A 149 5.95 -14.87 7.60
C THR A 149 6.59 -14.25 8.84
N ALA A 150 7.92 -14.14 8.85
CA ALA A 150 8.64 -13.50 9.94
C ALA A 150 8.17 -12.05 10.22
N LYS A 151 7.71 -11.34 9.18
CA LYS A 151 7.11 -10.00 9.31
C LYS A 151 5.80 -10.03 10.10
N ALA A 152 4.88 -10.92 9.74
CA ALA A 152 3.60 -11.05 10.42
C ALA A 152 3.77 -11.46 11.89
N MET A 153 4.73 -12.35 12.16
CA MET A 153 5.06 -12.75 13.54
C MET A 153 5.68 -11.60 14.34
N ARG A 154 6.49 -10.74 13.70
CA ARG A 154 7.01 -9.54 14.36
C ARG A 154 5.92 -8.55 14.73
N GLU A 155 4.96 -8.32 13.82
CA GLU A 155 3.80 -7.47 14.07
C GLU A 155 2.88 -8.06 15.17
N ALA A 156 2.90 -9.38 15.34
CA ALA A 156 2.28 -10.10 16.46
C ALA A 156 3.13 -10.10 17.76
N GLY A 157 4.21 -9.32 17.79
CA GLY A 157 5.05 -9.13 18.97
C GLY A 157 6.00 -10.28 19.29
N CYS A 158 6.33 -11.14 18.31
CA CYS A 158 7.38 -12.14 18.50
C CYS A 158 8.76 -11.47 18.49
N SER A 159 9.61 -11.87 19.42
CA SER A 159 11.02 -11.48 19.50
C SER A 159 11.88 -12.34 18.57
N ALA A 160 13.04 -11.83 18.16
CA ALA A 160 14.00 -12.59 17.36
C ALA A 160 14.41 -13.92 18.03
N ARG A 161 14.41 -13.97 19.38
CA ARG A 161 14.70 -15.18 20.14
C ARG A 161 13.61 -16.24 19.98
N GLU A 162 12.35 -15.85 20.06
CA GLU A 162 11.20 -16.74 19.84
C GLU A 162 11.18 -17.24 18.39
N MET A 163 11.43 -16.35 17.42
CA MET A 163 11.56 -16.72 15.99
C MET A 163 12.68 -17.73 15.74
N ARG A 164 13.80 -17.59 16.44
CA ARG A 164 14.91 -18.55 16.36
C ARG A 164 14.53 -19.90 16.95
N SER A 165 13.86 -19.95 18.10
CA SER A 165 13.38 -21.22 18.67
C SER A 165 12.33 -21.90 17.80
N MET A 166 11.53 -21.13 17.05
CA MET A 166 10.62 -21.64 16.02
C MET A 166 11.35 -22.16 14.77
N GLY A 167 12.66 -21.96 14.66
CA GLY A 167 13.46 -22.43 13.53
C GLY A 167 13.22 -21.66 12.23
N PHE A 168 12.83 -20.38 12.31
CA PHE A 168 12.92 -19.48 11.16
C PHE A 168 14.39 -19.25 10.81
N ALA A 169 14.71 -19.23 9.52
CA ALA A 169 16.06 -18.93 9.08
C ALA A 169 16.38 -17.46 9.33
N GLY A 170 17.61 -17.15 9.72
CA GLY A 170 18.00 -15.77 10.04
C GLY A 170 17.86 -14.78 8.86
N SER A 171 17.93 -15.27 7.61
CA SER A 171 17.59 -14.47 6.42
C SER A 171 16.11 -14.08 6.36
N GLU A 172 15.21 -14.94 6.85
CA GLU A 172 13.78 -14.66 6.98
C GLU A 172 13.52 -13.64 8.10
N LEU A 173 14.28 -13.71 9.20
CA LEU A 173 14.19 -12.69 10.26
C LEU A 173 14.63 -11.32 9.71
N LYS A 174 15.73 -11.26 8.93
CA LYS A 174 16.15 -10.00 8.31
C LYS A 174 15.09 -9.45 7.35
N SER A 175 14.51 -10.29 6.48
CA SER A 175 13.43 -9.85 5.57
C SER A 175 12.14 -9.49 6.32
N GLY A 176 11.88 -10.11 7.48
CA GLY A 176 10.84 -9.74 8.44
C GLY A 176 11.09 -8.42 9.18
N GLY A 177 12.23 -7.78 8.94
CA GLY A 177 12.58 -6.46 9.43
C GLY A 177 13.32 -6.46 10.76
N TYR A 178 13.57 -7.61 11.39
CA TYR A 178 14.34 -7.66 12.62
C TYR A 178 15.74 -7.06 12.38
N LYS A 179 16.29 -6.42 13.42
CA LYS A 179 17.54 -5.66 13.38
C LYS A 179 18.70 -6.45 13.95
N ALA A 180 19.93 -6.00 13.65
CA ALA A 180 21.15 -6.70 14.05
C ALA A 180 21.38 -6.73 15.59
N ASP A 181 20.88 -5.72 16.32
CA ASP A 181 20.85 -5.69 17.79
C ASP A 181 19.89 -6.74 18.35
N GLU A 182 18.69 -6.87 17.79
CA GLU A 182 17.73 -7.91 18.15
C GLU A 182 18.29 -9.32 17.87
N MET A 183 19.03 -9.51 16.78
CA MET A 183 19.73 -10.78 16.51
C MET A 183 20.80 -11.08 17.58
N ARG A 184 21.52 -10.05 18.04
CA ARG A 184 22.53 -10.20 19.10
C ARG A 184 21.90 -10.65 20.40
N GLU A 185 20.80 -10.01 20.79
CA GLU A 185 20.04 -10.31 22.00
C GLU A 185 19.38 -11.69 21.92
N ALA A 186 19.00 -12.14 20.71
CA ALA A 186 18.56 -13.50 20.42
C ALA A 186 19.70 -14.55 20.46
N GLY A 187 20.94 -14.12 20.71
CA GLY A 187 22.10 -14.98 20.87
C GLY A 187 22.68 -15.49 19.55
N HIS A 188 22.47 -14.79 18.44
CA HIS A 188 23.16 -15.10 17.19
C HIS A 188 24.62 -14.67 17.24
N THR A 189 25.51 -15.49 16.69
CA THR A 189 26.92 -15.14 16.61
C THR A 189 27.18 -14.12 15.49
N VAL A 190 28.28 -13.36 15.59
CA VAL A 190 28.64 -12.35 14.57
C VAL A 190 28.76 -12.96 13.17
N SER A 191 29.24 -14.20 13.08
CA SER A 191 29.33 -14.96 11.83
C SER A 191 27.94 -15.33 11.28
N GLU A 192 27.04 -15.81 12.15
CA GLU A 192 25.66 -16.12 11.75
C GLU A 192 24.95 -14.86 11.23
N VAL A 193 25.06 -13.73 11.95
CA VAL A 193 24.42 -12.47 11.54
C VAL A 193 25.01 -11.94 10.23
N ARG A 194 26.31 -12.14 9.97
CA ARG A 194 26.90 -11.85 8.66
C ARG A 194 26.29 -12.73 7.56
N ASP A 195 26.20 -14.03 7.80
CA ASP A 195 25.70 -14.99 6.81
C ASP A 195 24.21 -14.81 6.52
N MET A 196 23.45 -14.18 7.44
CA MET A 196 22.07 -13.71 7.22
C MET A 196 21.97 -12.49 6.30
N GLY A 197 23.10 -11.88 5.92
CA GLY A 197 23.17 -10.74 5.01
C GLY A 197 23.12 -9.37 5.69
N TYR A 198 23.33 -9.27 7.00
CA TYR A 198 23.54 -7.97 7.65
C TYR A 198 24.88 -7.36 7.27
N THR A 199 24.89 -6.05 7.08
CA THR A 199 26.03 -5.26 6.62
C THR A 199 26.89 -4.80 7.79
N ALA A 200 28.16 -4.45 7.51
CA ALA A 200 29.05 -3.95 8.54
C ALA A 200 28.55 -2.65 9.22
N ILE A 201 27.76 -1.84 8.51
CA ILE A 201 27.13 -0.63 9.04
C ILE A 201 26.09 -1.03 10.10
N GLU A 202 25.15 -1.90 9.73
CA GLU A 202 24.09 -2.39 10.64
C GLU A 202 24.68 -3.06 11.89
N MET A 203 25.77 -3.81 11.73
CA MET A 203 26.48 -4.44 12.84
C MET A 203 27.14 -3.40 13.76
N LYS A 204 27.77 -2.36 13.22
CA LYS A 204 28.38 -1.32 14.03
C LYS A 204 27.35 -0.51 14.81
N GLU A 205 26.25 -0.14 14.16
CA GLU A 205 25.14 0.58 14.78
C GLU A 205 24.47 -0.24 15.88
N ALA A 206 24.34 -1.55 15.66
CA ALA A 206 23.87 -2.48 16.69
C ALA A 206 24.84 -2.57 17.87
N GLY A 207 26.11 -2.20 17.72
CA GLY A 207 27.13 -2.20 18.78
C GLY A 207 28.10 -3.39 18.74
N TYR A 208 28.22 -4.09 17.61
CA TYR A 208 29.24 -5.12 17.43
C TYR A 208 30.64 -4.49 17.31
N ARG A 209 31.64 -5.10 17.95
CA ARG A 209 33.01 -4.58 17.98
C ARG A 209 33.81 -5.07 16.78
N ALA A 210 34.78 -4.25 16.35
CA ALA A 210 35.66 -4.58 15.22
C ALA A 210 36.44 -5.89 15.42
N VAL A 211 36.81 -6.23 16.66
CA VAL A 211 37.47 -7.51 17.00
C VAL A 211 36.57 -8.69 16.63
N ASP A 212 35.31 -8.64 17.07
CA ASP A 212 34.34 -9.72 16.90
C ASP A 212 33.98 -9.88 15.40
N MET A 213 33.86 -8.76 14.68
CA MET A 213 33.62 -8.74 13.23
C MET A 213 34.82 -9.27 12.44
N LYS A 214 36.06 -8.96 12.83
CA LYS A 214 37.24 -9.53 12.20
C LYS A 214 37.31 -11.05 12.36
N GLN A 215 37.02 -11.55 13.55
CA GLN A 215 36.98 -12.99 13.82
C GLN A 215 35.89 -13.69 13.00
N ALA A 216 34.78 -13.01 12.75
CA ALA A 216 33.73 -13.46 11.83
C ALA A 216 34.09 -13.30 10.34
N GLY A 217 35.30 -12.81 10.01
CA GLY A 217 35.83 -12.75 8.65
C GLY A 217 35.46 -11.51 7.84
N TRP A 218 35.03 -10.42 8.49
CA TRP A 218 34.79 -9.13 7.82
C TRP A 218 36.11 -8.49 7.36
N LEU A 219 36.11 -7.90 6.17
CA LEU A 219 37.28 -7.29 5.56
C LEU A 219 37.46 -5.83 5.99
N ALA A 220 38.71 -5.36 5.99
CA ALA A 220 39.03 -4.00 6.39
C ALA A 220 38.34 -2.92 5.53
N VAL A 221 38.09 -3.21 4.25
CA VAL A 221 37.32 -2.33 3.34
C VAL A 221 35.86 -2.18 3.80
N GLU A 222 35.22 -3.28 4.20
CA GLU A 222 33.81 -3.30 4.65
C GLU A 222 33.68 -2.56 5.98
N MET A 223 34.62 -2.79 6.89
CA MET A 223 34.68 -2.08 8.16
C MET A 223 34.96 -0.57 7.97
N LYS A 224 35.77 -0.19 6.97
CA LYS A 224 36.00 1.23 6.64
C LYS A 224 34.72 1.90 6.16
N VAL A 225 33.96 1.24 5.29
CA VAL A 225 32.67 1.73 4.80
C VAL A 225 31.67 1.89 5.95
N ALA A 226 31.71 0.98 6.93
CA ALA A 226 30.96 1.11 8.19
C ALA A 226 31.48 2.23 9.11
N GLY A 227 32.54 2.94 8.73
CA GLY A 227 33.11 4.05 9.47
C GLY A 227 33.89 3.63 10.71
N PHE A 228 34.37 2.39 10.80
CA PHE A 228 35.36 2.04 11.82
C PHE A 228 36.63 2.86 11.59
N SER A 229 37.23 3.35 12.67
CA SER A 229 38.47 4.12 12.58
C SER A 229 39.68 3.20 12.37
N ALA A 230 40.74 3.72 11.75
CA ALA A 230 41.99 2.98 11.60
C ALA A 230 42.53 2.46 12.95
N ARG A 231 42.29 3.19 14.05
CA ARG A 231 42.64 2.75 15.42
C ARG A 231 41.82 1.55 15.88
N GLN A 232 40.49 1.61 15.79
CA GLN A 232 39.62 0.47 16.15
C GLN A 232 39.96 -0.79 15.35
N MET A 233 40.38 -0.62 14.09
CA MET A 233 40.83 -1.71 13.23
C MET A 233 42.20 -2.27 13.66
N ARG A 234 43.14 -1.41 14.07
CA ARG A 234 44.43 -1.85 14.64
C ARG A 234 44.23 -2.60 15.96
N ASP A 235 43.35 -2.11 16.82
CA ASP A 235 43.00 -2.73 18.09
C ASP A 235 42.28 -4.08 17.87
N ALA A 236 41.50 -4.20 16.79
CA ALA A 236 40.96 -5.47 16.30
C ALA A 236 42.02 -6.41 15.68
N GLY A 237 43.26 -5.94 15.53
CA GLY A 237 44.40 -6.70 15.03
C GLY A 237 44.53 -6.71 13.50
N PHE A 238 43.83 -5.87 12.76
CA PHE A 238 44.09 -5.73 11.31
C PHE A 238 45.49 -5.17 11.08
N SER A 239 46.19 -5.72 10.09
CA SER A 239 47.55 -5.28 9.77
C SER A 239 47.54 -3.94 9.03
N VAL A 240 48.68 -3.25 9.05
CA VAL A 240 48.91 -2.02 8.26
C VAL A 240 48.64 -2.27 6.76
N LYS A 241 48.91 -3.49 6.28
CA LYS A 241 48.60 -3.89 4.92
C LYS A 241 47.09 -3.97 4.71
N ASP A 242 46.36 -4.64 5.60
CA ASP A 242 44.89 -4.78 5.51
C ASP A 242 44.20 -3.41 5.53
N LEU A 243 44.69 -2.47 6.33
CA LEU A 243 44.19 -1.10 6.38
C LEU A 243 44.43 -0.34 5.06
N LYS A 244 45.63 -0.45 4.49
CA LYS A 244 45.92 0.19 3.20
C LYS A 244 45.08 -0.42 2.08
N ASP A 245 44.99 -1.74 2.03
CA ASP A 245 44.18 -2.49 1.06
C ASP A 245 42.69 -2.21 1.27
N GLY A 246 42.27 -1.95 2.52
CA GLY A 246 40.94 -1.47 2.91
C GLY A 246 40.65 0.00 2.59
N GLY A 247 41.60 0.71 1.99
CA GLY A 247 41.45 2.09 1.54
C GLY A 247 41.71 3.16 2.60
N TYR A 248 42.23 2.82 3.79
CA TYR A 248 42.67 3.81 4.79
C TYR A 248 43.88 4.59 4.28
N THR A 249 43.84 5.91 4.47
CA THR A 249 44.90 6.81 4.01
C THR A 249 46.17 6.61 4.84
N ALA A 250 47.32 6.92 4.24
CA ALA A 250 48.61 6.84 4.95
C ALA A 250 48.65 7.71 6.22
N LYS A 251 47.86 8.80 6.27
CA LYS A 251 47.70 9.63 7.46
C LYS A 251 46.90 8.90 8.55
N GLU A 252 45.72 8.37 8.23
CA GLU A 252 44.88 7.61 9.17
C GLU A 252 45.62 6.41 9.79
N VAL A 253 46.42 5.71 8.98
CA VAL A 253 47.22 4.54 9.43
C VAL A 253 48.44 4.96 10.25
N LYS A 254 49.02 6.13 9.97
CA LYS A 254 50.14 6.67 10.77
C LYS A 254 49.64 7.20 12.12
N ASP A 255 48.48 7.86 12.12
CA ASP A 255 47.86 8.43 13.32
C ASP A 255 47.36 7.32 14.27
N SER A 256 47.05 6.12 13.76
CA SER A 256 46.70 4.96 14.60
C SER A 256 47.90 4.29 15.29
N ASP A 257 49.14 4.60 14.87
CA ASP A 257 50.38 4.09 15.47
C ASP A 257 51.01 5.07 16.50
N HIS A 258 50.49 6.30 16.62
CA HIS A 258 50.98 7.26 17.62
C HIS A 258 50.25 7.04 18.96
N SER A 259 50.95 6.44 19.91
CA SER A 259 50.56 6.43 21.31
C SER A 259 50.53 7.87 21.84
N ALA A 260 49.33 8.41 22.04
CA ALA A 260 49.10 9.35 23.12
C ALA A 260 48.52 8.55 24.28
N ASP A 261 49.34 8.38 25.32
CA ASP A 261 48.88 8.00 26.65
C ASP A 261 47.71 8.92 27.05
N VAL A 262 46.52 8.35 27.24
CA VAL A 262 45.45 8.98 28.02
C VAL A 262 44.83 7.91 28.91
N PRO A 263 44.64 8.18 30.22
CA PRO A 263 44.26 7.17 31.19
C PRO A 263 42.77 6.82 31.07
N TYR A 264 42.48 5.55 31.36
CA TYR A 264 41.25 4.99 31.91
C TYR A 264 40.10 6.00 32.18
N GLU A 265 39.13 6.08 31.28
CA GLU A 265 37.82 6.67 31.59
C GLU A 265 36.85 5.57 32.08
N ALA A 266 36.61 5.63 33.40
CA ALA A 266 35.43 5.26 34.17
C ALA A 266 34.57 4.04 33.75
N ARG A 267 34.76 2.94 34.48
CA ARG A 267 33.70 2.01 34.90
C ARG A 267 32.59 2.75 35.67
N PRO A 268 31.32 2.34 35.50
CA PRO A 268 30.40 2.15 36.61
C PRO A 268 30.40 0.66 37.00
N GLU A 269 30.84 0.39 38.23
CA GLU A 269 30.76 -0.91 38.87
C GLU A 269 29.58 -0.91 39.85
N SER A 270 28.66 -1.87 39.71
CA SER A 270 27.90 -2.52 40.79
C SER A 270 27.25 -3.77 40.17
N LEU A 271 27.80 -4.99 40.31
CA LEU A 271 27.65 -5.91 41.46
C LEU A 271 26.18 -6.03 41.89
N ALA A 272 25.54 -7.20 41.86
CA ALA A 272 26.08 -8.49 42.28
C ALA A 272 25.59 -9.68 41.43
N GLU A 273 26.52 -10.56 41.09
CA GLU A 273 26.28 -12.00 40.94
C GLU A 273 26.36 -12.62 42.34
N ASP A 274 25.42 -13.49 42.68
CA ASP A 274 25.64 -14.57 43.64
C ASP A 274 25.73 -15.88 42.84
N THR A 275 26.92 -16.46 42.84
CA THR A 275 27.24 -17.80 42.35
C THR A 275 26.85 -18.85 43.37
N VAL A 276 26.18 -19.93 42.95
CA VAL A 276 26.37 -21.28 43.54
C VAL A 276 26.25 -22.34 42.45
N ASP A 277 27.39 -22.99 42.20
CA ASP A 277 27.67 -24.39 41.88
C ASP A 277 26.74 -25.20 40.97
N GLY A 278 27.37 -25.81 39.96
CA GLY A 278 26.73 -26.71 39.02
C GLY A 278 26.58 -28.14 39.52
N GLU A 279 25.73 -28.89 38.84
CA GLU A 279 25.91 -30.31 38.59
C GLU A 279 25.02 -30.77 37.43
N SER A 280 25.45 -31.89 36.85
CA SER A 280 25.08 -32.59 35.63
C SER A 280 23.61 -33.04 35.47
N ILE A 281 23.21 -33.13 34.19
CA ILE A 281 22.07 -33.88 33.58
C ILE A 281 21.88 -35.26 34.25
N PRO A 282 20.64 -35.70 34.61
CA PRO A 282 19.78 -36.44 33.66
C PRO A 282 18.24 -36.29 33.81
N ASP A 283 17.55 -36.28 32.67
CA ASP A 283 16.18 -36.81 32.49
C ASP A 283 16.19 -38.36 32.61
N PRO A 284 15.07 -39.14 32.76
CA PRO A 284 13.64 -38.78 32.73
C PRO A 284 12.75 -39.55 33.77
N MET A 285 11.42 -39.36 33.66
CA MET A 285 10.29 -40.28 34.00
C MET A 285 9.42 -40.02 35.25
N ALA A 286 8.13 -39.83 34.95
CA ALA A 286 6.92 -40.47 35.50
C ALA A 286 6.64 -40.41 37.02
N ALA A 287 5.49 -39.82 37.38
CA ALA A 287 4.43 -40.49 38.15
C ALA A 287 3.18 -39.60 38.27
N ASP A 288 2.06 -40.24 37.96
CA ASP A 288 0.71 -40.17 38.53
C ASP A 288 0.44 -39.30 39.77
N GLY A 289 -0.81 -38.82 39.86
CA GLY A 289 -1.42 -38.55 41.17
C GLY A 289 -2.55 -37.53 41.15
N ASP A 290 -3.76 -38.04 40.95
CA ASP A 290 -5.07 -37.54 41.36
C ASP A 290 -5.11 -36.46 42.46
N ASP A 291 -6.02 -35.48 42.34
CA ASP A 291 -7.16 -35.46 43.26
C ASP A 291 -8.34 -34.56 42.83
N VAL A 292 -9.51 -35.11 43.11
CA VAL A 292 -10.87 -34.71 42.74
C VAL A 292 -11.45 -33.80 43.81
N LEU A 293 -12.24 -32.78 43.42
CA LEU A 293 -13.45 -32.38 44.17
C LEU A 293 -14.57 -31.90 43.23
N HIS A 294 -15.58 -32.76 43.10
CA HIS A 294 -17.05 -32.55 43.00
C HIS A 294 -17.59 -31.21 43.56
N ASP A 295 -18.78 -30.68 43.23
CA ASP A 295 -19.94 -31.13 42.45
C ASP A 295 -20.92 -29.94 42.27
N ASP A 296 -21.85 -30.09 41.31
CA ASP A 296 -23.27 -29.71 41.36
C ASP A 296 -23.73 -28.23 41.36
N GLN A 297 -24.86 -27.82 40.74
CA GLN A 297 -25.74 -28.37 39.69
C GLN A 297 -26.89 -27.34 39.48
N MET A 298 -27.48 -27.35 38.28
CA MET A 298 -28.95 -27.34 38.01
C MET A 298 -29.79 -26.04 37.77
N LEU A 299 -30.33 -26.01 36.53
CA LEU A 299 -31.75 -25.87 36.09
C LEU A 299 -32.27 -24.53 35.50
N GLY A 300 -32.89 -24.65 34.30
CA GLY A 300 -34.17 -23.99 33.99
C GLY A 300 -34.37 -23.38 32.58
N MET A 301 -34.87 -24.16 31.62
CA MET A 301 -35.69 -23.71 30.44
C MET A 301 -37.10 -23.24 30.92
N PRO A 302 -38.09 -22.71 30.13
CA PRO A 302 -38.35 -22.77 28.66
C PRO A 302 -38.83 -21.41 28.01
N CYS A 303 -38.69 -21.17 26.69
CA CYS A 303 -39.57 -21.46 25.52
C CYS A 303 -40.70 -20.43 25.20
N GLU A 304 -40.90 -20.23 23.89
CA GLU A 304 -42.10 -19.78 23.14
C GLU A 304 -42.22 -18.35 22.57
N SER A 305 -42.36 -18.34 21.24
CA SER A 305 -42.78 -17.34 20.24
C SER A 305 -44.30 -16.97 20.35
N PRO A 306 -45.06 -16.37 19.36
CA PRO A 306 -44.73 -15.87 18.00
C PRO A 306 -45.53 -14.59 17.51
N VAL A 307 -45.35 -14.25 16.22
CA VAL A 307 -46.34 -13.70 15.23
C VAL A 307 -46.39 -12.19 14.86
N LYS A 308 -45.85 -11.92 13.65
CA LYS A 308 -46.35 -11.23 12.42
C LYS A 308 -47.22 -9.96 12.45
N GLY A 309 -46.89 -9.07 11.50
CA GLY A 309 -47.81 -8.56 10.45
C GLY A 309 -48.12 -7.07 10.54
N SER A 310 -47.45 -6.18 9.79
CA SER A 310 -47.65 -5.82 8.38
C SER A 310 -48.81 -4.86 8.09
N CYS A 311 -48.46 -3.74 7.41
CA CYS A 311 -49.15 -2.98 6.35
C CYS A 311 -49.09 -1.47 6.63
N ARG A 312 -48.32 -0.69 5.84
CA ARG A 312 -48.69 -0.05 4.55
C ARG A 312 -49.84 0.96 4.76
N SER A 313 -49.79 2.22 4.35
CA SER A 313 -49.18 2.83 3.15
C SER A 313 -49.42 4.35 3.25
N ALA A 314 -48.43 5.16 2.86
CA ALA A 314 -48.47 6.02 1.66
C ALA A 314 -49.17 7.39 1.89
N GLU A 315 -48.41 8.49 1.83
CA GLU A 315 -48.22 9.33 0.61
C GLU A 315 -49.23 10.50 0.63
N TYR A 316 -48.97 11.76 0.23
CA TYR A 316 -47.90 12.37 -0.54
C TYR A 316 -48.14 13.90 -0.61
N LEU A 317 -47.04 14.63 -0.88
CA LEU A 317 -46.89 15.83 -1.75
C LEU A 317 -47.31 17.25 -1.27
N ASP A 318 -46.26 18.08 -1.29
CA ASP A 318 -46.12 19.43 -1.88
C ASP A 318 -46.47 20.69 -1.08
N VAL A 319 -45.55 21.60 -0.73
CA VAL A 319 -44.32 22.23 -1.32
C VAL A 319 -44.62 23.66 -1.83
N PHE A 320 -43.62 24.53 -1.61
CA PHE A 320 -43.41 25.94 -2.00
C PHE A 320 -43.88 27.00 -0.98
N LEU A 321 -43.15 28.08 -0.65
CA LEU A 321 -41.73 28.49 -0.65
C LEU A 321 -41.67 29.99 -0.24
N VAL A 322 -40.56 30.39 0.38
CA VAL A 322 -39.92 31.75 0.41
C VAL A 322 -40.38 32.84 1.41
N ASP A 323 -39.44 33.09 2.34
CA ASP A 323 -38.87 34.33 2.92
C ASP A 323 -39.70 35.57 3.30
N GLY A 324 -39.31 36.13 4.46
CA GLY A 324 -38.97 37.55 4.53
C GLY A 324 -39.44 38.35 5.76
N ALA A 325 -38.52 38.51 6.72
CA ALA A 325 -38.25 39.73 7.50
C ALA A 325 -39.32 40.40 8.40
N THR A 326 -39.03 40.35 9.71
CA THR A 326 -39.04 41.44 10.72
C THR A 326 -40.05 42.60 10.62
N SER A 327 -40.95 42.73 11.61
CA SER A 327 -40.91 43.77 12.67
C SER A 327 -42.27 43.98 13.34
N ASN A 328 -42.23 44.22 14.66
CA ASN A 328 -43.18 44.92 15.53
C ASN A 328 -44.62 45.19 15.05
N ARG A 329 -45.59 44.61 15.77
CA ARG A 329 -46.64 45.34 16.54
C ARG A 329 -47.68 44.35 17.09
N SER A 330 -48.02 44.50 18.37
CA SER A 330 -49.34 44.09 18.89
C SER A 330 -50.39 45.08 18.35
N PRO A 331 -51.60 44.63 18.00
CA PRO A 331 -52.72 44.76 18.94
C PRO A 331 -53.81 43.66 18.87
N ASN A 332 -54.67 43.71 19.87
CA ASN A 332 -55.84 42.88 20.20
C ASN A 332 -56.84 42.50 19.07
N ALA A 333 -57.51 41.37 19.34
CA ALA A 333 -58.94 41.07 19.22
C ALA A 333 -59.48 40.27 18.01
N ALA A 334 -60.33 39.29 18.41
CA ALA A 334 -61.48 38.70 17.73
C ALA A 334 -61.28 37.48 16.80
N GLY A 335 -62.02 36.40 17.10
CA GLY A 335 -62.45 35.41 16.11
C GLY A 335 -62.37 33.94 16.51
N TYR A 336 -63.03 33.51 17.60
CA TYR A 336 -63.47 32.11 17.71
C TYR A 336 -64.96 32.05 17.41
N ASP A 337 -65.27 31.45 16.27
CA ASP A 337 -66.63 31.11 15.86
C ASP A 337 -67.05 29.79 16.50
N CYS A 338 -68.37 29.71 16.69
CA CYS A 338 -69.09 28.82 17.56
C CYS A 338 -69.32 27.43 16.94
N LEU A 339 -69.85 26.52 17.77
CA LEU A 339 -70.71 25.34 17.53
C LEU A 339 -70.28 24.28 18.57
N SER A 340 -71.04 23.75 19.52
CA SER A 340 -72.47 23.73 19.89
C SER A 340 -72.46 23.16 21.34
N GLY A 341 -73.21 23.65 22.33
CA GLY A 341 -74.66 23.59 22.44
C GLY A 341 -75.09 22.42 23.35
N LYS A 342 -75.29 22.72 24.65
CA LYS A 342 -76.03 22.03 25.75
C LYS A 342 -75.22 22.29 27.03
N GLY A 343 -75.59 23.16 27.97
CA GLY A 343 -76.91 23.55 28.45
C GLY A 343 -77.00 23.04 29.87
N GLU A 344 -76.65 23.86 30.86
CA GLU A 344 -76.97 23.63 32.27
C GLU A 344 -76.86 24.93 33.06
N VAL A 345 -77.71 25.00 34.06
CA VAL A 345 -78.32 26.19 34.65
C VAL A 345 -77.47 26.66 35.82
N GLU A 346 -77.25 27.97 35.95
CA GLU A 346 -76.67 28.55 37.16
C GLU A 346 -77.59 28.28 38.36
N ALA A 347 -77.09 27.48 39.30
CA ALA A 347 -77.58 27.44 40.67
C ALA A 347 -76.42 27.89 41.57
N GLU A 348 -76.59 29.02 42.26
CA GLU A 348 -75.83 29.32 43.47
C GLU A 348 -76.05 28.17 44.46
N VAL A 349 -74.99 27.39 44.72
CA VAL A 349 -74.99 26.36 45.76
C VAL A 349 -74.03 26.79 46.85
N VAL A 350 -74.56 26.86 48.06
CA VAL A 350 -73.82 26.97 49.31
C VAL A 350 -72.81 25.82 49.36
N ALA A 351 -71.51 26.12 49.31
CA ALA A 351 -70.43 25.14 49.33
C ALA A 351 -70.49 24.33 50.64
N GLY A 352 -71.15 23.18 50.57
CA GLY A 352 -71.07 22.11 51.57
C GLY A 352 -69.90 21.19 51.24
N GLU A 353 -69.46 20.42 52.23
CA GLU A 353 -68.31 19.50 52.17
C GLU A 353 -68.33 18.53 50.96
N ASP A 354 -69.49 18.27 50.34
CA ASP A 354 -69.66 17.45 49.14
C ASP A 354 -69.09 18.08 47.85
N ASP A 355 -69.07 19.42 47.71
CA ASP A 355 -68.53 20.10 46.52
C ASP A 355 -67.00 20.10 46.50
N MET A 356 -66.36 20.24 47.68
CA MET A 356 -64.89 20.13 47.84
C MET A 356 -64.37 18.74 47.46
N GLN A 357 -65.05 17.67 47.89
CA GLN A 357 -64.67 16.30 47.53
C GLN A 357 -64.76 16.06 46.01
N ASN A 358 -65.68 16.74 45.32
CA ASN A 358 -65.86 16.62 43.88
C ASN A 358 -64.75 17.35 43.10
N ASP A 359 -64.28 18.49 43.61
CA ASP A 359 -63.16 19.23 43.00
C ASP A 359 -61.79 18.57 43.25
N GLU A 360 -61.52 18.04 44.44
CA GLU A 360 -60.32 17.24 44.69
C GLU A 360 -60.26 16.00 43.80
N LEU A 361 -61.40 15.31 43.61
CA LEU A 361 -61.48 14.15 42.73
C LEU A 361 -61.27 14.52 41.25
N ARG A 362 -61.75 15.69 40.82
CA ARG A 362 -61.49 16.21 39.46
C ARG A 362 -60.01 16.53 39.25
N GLU A 363 -59.36 17.13 40.23
CA GLU A 363 -57.91 17.40 40.17
C GLU A 363 -57.09 16.11 40.16
N LEU A 364 -57.47 15.12 40.97
CA LEU A 364 -56.82 13.80 40.96
C LEU A 364 -56.94 13.12 39.60
N ARG A 365 -58.15 13.09 39.00
CA ARG A 365 -58.33 12.51 37.65
C ARG A 365 -57.51 13.25 36.58
N ARG A 366 -57.37 14.57 36.68
CA ARG A 366 -56.51 15.35 35.77
C ARG A 366 -55.04 14.97 35.95
N ALA A 367 -54.58 14.80 37.21
CA ALA A 367 -53.23 14.34 37.51
C ALA A 367 -52.99 12.91 37.00
N GLU A 368 -53.94 11.98 37.17
CA GLU A 368 -53.87 10.62 36.62
C GLU A 368 -53.77 10.61 35.10
N GLN A 369 -54.61 11.42 34.43
CA GLN A 369 -54.55 11.57 32.97
C GLN A 369 -53.23 12.17 32.50
N GLN A 370 -52.70 13.16 33.22
CA GLN A 370 -51.40 13.77 32.93
C GLN A 370 -50.28 12.73 33.08
N VAL A 371 -50.22 12.01 34.20
CA VAL A 371 -49.19 10.98 34.44
C VAL A 371 -49.27 9.87 33.40
N ALA A 372 -50.47 9.37 33.09
CA ALA A 372 -50.64 8.34 32.07
C ALA A 372 -50.23 8.82 30.65
N HIS A 373 -50.46 10.10 30.34
CA HIS A 373 -50.04 10.70 29.08
C HIS A 373 -48.51 10.85 29.00
N GLU A 374 -47.91 11.35 30.08
CA GLU A 374 -46.46 11.52 30.24
C GLU A 374 -45.73 10.18 30.19
N GLU A 375 -46.21 9.17 30.90
CA GLU A 375 -45.65 7.81 30.89
C GLU A 375 -45.66 7.22 29.48
N LYS A 376 -46.78 7.31 28.76
CA LYS A 376 -46.90 6.82 27.37
C LYS A 376 -45.93 7.52 26.42
N ARG A 377 -45.59 8.77 26.70
CA ARG A 377 -44.70 9.61 25.87
C ARG A 377 -43.26 9.61 26.35
N GLN A 378 -42.95 8.90 27.44
CA GLN A 378 -41.65 8.92 28.09
C GLN A 378 -41.22 10.35 28.45
N GLU A 379 -42.16 11.09 29.02
CA GLU A 379 -42.02 12.49 29.44
C GLU A 379 -42.27 12.61 30.95
N CYS A 380 -41.80 13.69 31.58
CA CYS A 380 -42.15 14.03 32.95
C CYS A 380 -42.18 15.55 33.15
N THR A 381 -43.26 16.07 33.72
CA THR A 381 -43.35 17.51 34.03
C THR A 381 -42.85 17.84 35.43
N PHE A 382 -41.87 18.75 35.49
CA PHE A 382 -41.33 19.31 36.73
C PHE A 382 -41.75 20.78 36.88
N PHE A 383 -41.71 21.28 38.12
CA PHE A 383 -41.86 22.70 38.42
C PHE A 383 -40.50 23.32 38.69
N PHE A 384 -40.25 24.48 38.11
CA PHE A 384 -39.01 25.23 38.24
C PHE A 384 -39.30 26.64 38.73
N LEU A 385 -38.27 27.29 39.25
CA LEU A 385 -38.25 28.73 39.48
C LEU A 385 -37.60 29.43 38.29
N ASP A 386 -38.09 30.61 37.94
CA ASP A 386 -37.39 31.49 37.02
C ASP A 386 -36.05 31.94 37.64
N ALA A 387 -34.95 31.81 36.90
CA ALA A 387 -33.64 32.20 37.40
C ALA A 387 -33.57 33.70 37.74
N GLU A 388 -34.32 34.57 37.04
CA GLU A 388 -34.43 35.99 37.39
C GLU A 388 -35.13 36.21 38.73
N PHE A 389 -36.10 35.37 39.09
CA PHE A 389 -36.73 35.43 40.41
C PHE A 389 -35.68 35.19 41.50
N ILE A 390 -34.80 34.20 41.32
CA ILE A 390 -33.72 33.90 42.28
C ILE A 390 -32.66 35.00 42.30
N ARG A 391 -32.29 35.57 41.15
CA ARG A 391 -31.34 36.69 41.09
C ARG A 391 -31.85 37.93 41.85
N ARG A 392 -33.16 38.15 41.91
CA ARG A 392 -33.78 39.36 42.49
C ARG A 392 -34.32 39.18 43.90
N THR A 393 -34.59 37.95 44.35
CA THR A 393 -35.23 37.73 45.65
C THR A 393 -34.37 38.25 46.80
N SER A 394 -35.01 38.94 47.75
CA SER A 394 -34.39 39.37 49.01
C SER A 394 -34.67 38.40 50.17
N ALA A 395 -35.29 37.25 49.88
CA ALA A 395 -35.56 36.22 50.89
C ALA A 395 -34.25 35.65 51.46
N LYS A 396 -34.29 35.27 52.74
CA LYS A 396 -33.16 34.64 53.43
C LYS A 396 -32.92 33.21 52.91
N SER A 397 -33.99 32.46 52.75
CA SER A 397 -34.03 31.10 52.17
C SER A 397 -35.12 31.04 51.10
N LEU A 398 -35.09 30.05 50.21
CA LEU A 398 -36.13 29.90 49.20
C LEU A 398 -37.44 29.43 49.86
N PRO A 399 -38.60 30.07 49.55
CA PRO A 399 -39.88 29.63 50.11
C PRO A 399 -40.26 28.22 49.67
N ALA A 400 -41.15 27.58 50.44
CA ALA A 400 -41.67 26.25 50.10
C ALA A 400 -42.53 26.29 48.82
N TYR A 401 -42.59 25.15 48.12
CA TYR A 401 -43.43 24.98 46.92
C TYR A 401 -44.88 25.49 47.11
N SER A 402 -45.52 25.19 48.24
CA SER A 402 -46.91 25.55 48.49
C SER A 402 -47.12 27.08 48.54
N GLU A 403 -46.14 27.82 49.03
CA GLU A 403 -46.16 29.28 49.03
C GLU A 403 -45.90 29.84 47.63
N LEU A 404 -44.91 29.31 46.92
CA LEU A 404 -44.56 29.72 45.56
C LEU A 404 -45.68 29.41 44.55
N LYS A 405 -46.41 28.31 44.75
CA LYS A 405 -47.61 27.96 43.98
C LYS A 405 -48.70 29.01 44.17
N LYS A 406 -48.95 29.48 45.40
CA LYS A 406 -49.91 30.57 45.69
C LYS A 406 -49.48 31.90 45.08
N GLN A 407 -48.17 32.15 45.00
CA GLN A 407 -47.61 33.33 44.35
C GLN A 407 -47.60 33.23 42.81
N ASN A 408 -47.92 32.06 42.24
CA ASN A 408 -47.94 31.78 40.81
C ASN A 408 -46.59 32.08 40.11
N VAL A 409 -45.48 31.76 40.78
CA VAL A 409 -44.11 31.98 40.28
C VAL A 409 -43.42 30.70 39.79
N LEU A 410 -44.13 29.56 39.84
CA LEU A 410 -43.62 28.28 39.38
C LEU A 410 -43.82 28.10 37.88
N VAL A 411 -42.75 27.73 37.18
CA VAL A 411 -42.75 27.43 35.76
C VAL A 411 -42.86 25.93 35.56
N ARG A 412 -43.89 25.48 34.85
CA ARG A 412 -44.05 24.07 34.46
C ARG A 412 -43.20 23.78 33.23
N ARG A 413 -42.37 22.74 33.30
CA ARG A 413 -41.55 22.30 32.17
C ARG A 413 -41.52 20.78 32.08
N THR A 414 -41.96 20.26 30.93
CA THR A 414 -41.99 18.83 30.61
C THR A 414 -40.66 18.41 29.99
N LEU A 415 -39.98 17.42 30.56
CA LEU A 415 -38.72 16.88 30.05
C LEU A 415 -38.99 15.54 29.35
N ASN A 416 -38.43 15.34 28.17
CA ASN A 416 -38.45 14.06 27.47
C ASN A 416 -37.26 13.20 27.90
N GLN A 417 -37.49 11.91 28.14
CA GLN A 417 -36.48 10.97 28.62
C GLN A 417 -35.27 10.86 27.68
N ALA A 418 -35.50 10.71 26.37
CA ALA A 418 -34.42 10.56 25.40
C ALA A 418 -33.63 11.87 25.19
N GLU A 419 -34.27 13.03 25.33
CA GLU A 419 -33.61 14.33 25.28
C GLU A 419 -32.76 14.59 26.54
N ALA A 420 -33.28 14.21 27.71
CA ALA A 420 -32.57 14.31 28.97
C ALA A 420 -31.32 13.39 29.00
N TYR A 421 -31.43 12.14 28.57
CA TYR A 421 -30.26 11.24 28.48
C TYR A 421 -29.18 11.73 27.53
N ARG A 422 -29.53 12.65 26.62
CA ARG A 422 -28.62 13.32 25.68
C ARG A 422 -28.18 14.73 26.15
N ALA A 423 -28.48 15.10 27.39
CA ALA A 423 -28.11 16.37 28.03
C ALA A 423 -28.54 17.62 27.24
N GLN A 424 -29.71 17.59 26.59
CA GLN A 424 -30.15 18.67 25.71
C GLN A 424 -30.60 19.94 26.45
N TYR A 425 -30.80 19.88 27.77
CA TYR A 425 -31.34 20.98 28.56
C TYR A 425 -30.27 21.73 29.37
N THR A 426 -28.98 21.46 29.12
CA THR A 426 -27.84 22.04 29.88
C THR A 426 -27.81 23.56 29.90
N LYS A 427 -28.30 24.24 28.85
CA LYS A 427 -28.41 25.72 28.81
C LYS A 427 -29.77 26.25 29.28
N GLU A 428 -30.73 25.37 29.52
CA GLU A 428 -32.09 25.77 29.86
C GLU A 428 -32.29 25.87 31.37
N PHE A 429 -31.92 24.80 32.11
CA PHE A 429 -32.10 24.74 33.55
C PHE A 429 -30.87 24.24 34.29
N VAL A 430 -30.81 24.61 35.58
CA VAL A 430 -29.90 23.99 36.57
C VAL A 430 -30.69 23.24 37.63
N ALA A 431 -30.29 22.01 37.94
CA ALA A 431 -30.78 21.24 39.08
C ALA A 431 -29.80 21.34 40.23
N VAL A 432 -30.30 21.68 41.43
CA VAL A 432 -29.47 21.85 42.63
C VAL A 432 -29.54 20.58 43.46
N SER A 433 -28.39 19.94 43.67
CA SER A 433 -28.24 18.84 44.64
C SER A 433 -27.61 19.40 45.92
N HIS A 434 -28.27 19.14 47.05
CA HIS A 434 -27.89 19.72 48.33
C HIS A 434 -28.42 18.87 49.47
N ARG A 435 -27.84 19.07 50.67
CA ARG A 435 -28.35 18.46 51.89
C ARG A 435 -29.37 19.37 52.56
N TRP A 436 -30.44 18.79 53.10
CA TRP A 436 -31.34 19.48 54.01
C TRP A 436 -30.66 19.76 55.37
N GLY A 437 -30.58 21.04 55.74
CA GLY A 437 -30.00 21.54 56.97
C GLY A 437 -30.76 21.13 58.23
N SER A 438 -32.10 21.14 58.18
CA SER A 438 -33.01 20.63 59.20
C SER A 438 -34.13 19.80 58.55
N ARG A 439 -35.07 19.27 59.34
CA ARG A 439 -36.20 18.49 58.81
C ARG A 439 -37.27 19.41 58.20
N GLU A 440 -37.43 20.61 58.74
CA GLU A 440 -38.49 21.56 58.40
C GLU A 440 -38.03 22.61 57.36
N GLU A 441 -36.74 22.97 57.37
CA GLU A 441 -36.16 23.96 56.46
C GLU A 441 -34.82 23.45 55.86
N PRO A 442 -34.67 23.42 54.53
CA PRO A 442 -33.46 22.91 53.88
C PRO A 442 -32.25 23.84 54.05
N ASP A 443 -32.48 25.15 54.12
CA ASP A 443 -31.45 26.18 54.19
C ASP A 443 -31.70 27.21 55.31
N PRO A 444 -31.65 26.82 56.60
CA PRO A 444 -31.92 27.75 57.71
C PRO A 444 -30.92 28.91 57.79
N GLY A 445 -29.72 28.71 57.27
CA GLY A 445 -28.64 29.71 57.22
C GLY A 445 -28.80 30.72 56.09
N GLY A 446 -29.38 30.31 54.95
CA GLY A 446 -29.41 31.07 53.70
C GLY A 446 -28.15 30.87 52.85
N ASP A 447 -27.23 30.00 53.28
CA ASP A 447 -25.94 29.77 52.64
C ASP A 447 -26.11 29.08 51.28
N GLN A 448 -27.11 28.20 51.14
CA GLN A 448 -27.37 27.47 49.90
C GLN A 448 -27.98 28.40 48.84
N LEU A 449 -28.93 29.25 49.22
CA LEU A 449 -29.46 30.29 48.34
C LEU A 449 -28.36 31.28 47.91
N GLN A 450 -27.47 31.66 48.82
CA GLN A 450 -26.35 32.55 48.49
C GLN A 450 -25.36 31.88 47.51
N ALA A 451 -25.05 30.60 47.71
CA ALA A 451 -24.22 29.84 46.77
C ALA A 451 -24.87 29.72 45.38
N LEU A 452 -26.17 29.41 45.33
CA LEU A 452 -26.94 29.37 44.09
C LEU A 452 -26.95 30.72 43.36
N LYS A 453 -27.16 31.84 44.07
CA LYS A 453 -27.06 33.19 43.48
C LYS A 453 -25.68 33.47 42.91
N THR A 454 -24.64 33.03 43.61
CA THR A 454 -23.24 33.17 43.16
C THR A 454 -23.03 32.37 41.88
N TYR A 455 -23.51 31.11 41.81
CA TYR A 455 -23.45 30.29 40.60
C TYR A 455 -24.16 30.97 39.42
N LEU A 456 -25.36 31.53 39.62
CA LEU A 456 -26.13 32.22 38.58
C LEU A 456 -25.49 33.51 38.05
N GLN A 457 -24.42 34.01 38.70
CA GLN A 457 -23.62 35.15 38.26
C GLN A 457 -22.33 34.73 37.53
N THR A 458 -21.98 33.44 37.54
CA THR A 458 -20.83 32.92 36.78
C THR A 458 -21.13 32.89 35.28
N ASP A 459 -20.08 32.79 34.47
CA ASP A 459 -20.22 32.63 33.01
C ASP A 459 -21.09 31.40 32.66
N PHE A 460 -20.99 30.31 33.44
CA PHE A 460 -21.78 29.09 33.23
C PHE A 460 -23.25 29.23 33.66
N GLY A 461 -23.54 29.98 34.73
CA GLY A 461 -24.88 30.13 35.29
C GLY A 461 -25.67 31.34 34.77
N SER A 462 -25.01 32.28 34.10
CA SER A 462 -25.63 33.52 33.61
C SER A 462 -26.72 33.28 32.56
N ASP A 463 -26.53 32.28 31.69
CA ASP A 463 -27.46 31.90 30.63
C ASP A 463 -28.62 30.99 31.10
N ILE A 464 -28.56 30.49 32.34
CA ILE A 464 -29.59 29.60 32.89
C ILE A 464 -30.90 30.37 33.09
N LYS A 465 -32.00 29.76 32.64
CA LYS A 465 -33.35 30.34 32.66
C LYS A 465 -34.19 29.80 33.81
N LEU A 466 -34.00 28.53 34.15
CA LEU A 466 -34.83 27.81 35.11
C LEU A 466 -33.96 27.16 36.19
N VAL A 467 -34.46 27.14 37.43
CA VAL A 467 -33.78 26.51 38.56
C VAL A 467 -34.70 25.49 39.20
N TRP A 468 -34.20 24.27 39.37
CA TRP A 468 -34.86 23.24 40.15
C TRP A 468 -34.19 23.11 41.51
N PHE A 469 -34.98 23.29 42.57
CA PHE A 469 -34.54 23.21 43.96
C PHE A 469 -35.63 22.46 44.73
N ASP A 470 -35.34 21.26 45.22
CA ASP A 470 -36.32 20.24 45.63
C ASP A 470 -37.48 20.78 46.50
N PHE A 471 -37.16 21.60 47.52
CA PHE A 471 -38.09 22.17 48.49
C PHE A 471 -39.05 23.19 47.87
N SER A 472 -38.57 23.95 46.90
CA SER A 472 -39.28 25.02 46.22
C SER A 472 -39.95 24.56 44.93
N SER A 473 -39.46 23.46 44.35
CA SER A 473 -39.86 22.91 43.05
C SER A 473 -40.80 21.71 43.14
N MET A 474 -41.10 21.19 44.33
CA MET A 474 -41.93 19.99 44.48
C MET A 474 -42.87 20.09 45.70
N PRO A 475 -44.11 19.54 45.62
CA PRO A 475 -45.00 19.46 46.78
C PRO A 475 -44.33 18.75 47.97
N GLN A 476 -44.45 19.30 49.18
CA GLN A 476 -43.85 18.73 50.41
C GLN A 476 -44.84 17.82 51.15
N ARG A 477 -44.35 16.76 51.80
CA ARG A 477 -45.17 15.63 52.30
C ARG A 477 -46.26 16.00 53.32
N GLU A 478 -46.05 17.04 54.13
CA GLU A 478 -46.92 17.34 55.29
C GLU A 478 -48.29 17.93 54.91
N ASP A 479 -48.44 18.47 53.69
CA ASP A 479 -49.66 19.17 53.23
C ASP A 479 -50.13 18.78 51.80
N ARG A 480 -49.73 17.59 51.29
CA ARG A 480 -50.08 17.22 49.89
C ARG A 480 -51.55 16.85 49.75
N THR A 481 -52.21 17.40 48.72
CA THR A 481 -53.47 16.83 48.22
C THR A 481 -53.20 15.47 47.54
N PRO A 482 -54.21 14.60 47.34
CA PRO A 482 -54.02 13.34 46.61
C PRO A 482 -53.44 13.52 45.20
N SER A 483 -53.83 14.60 44.50
CA SER A 483 -53.31 14.94 43.17
C SER A 483 -51.84 15.36 43.23
N GLU A 484 -51.45 16.15 44.23
CA GLU A 484 -50.06 16.56 44.46
C GLU A 484 -49.16 15.39 44.88
N ASP A 485 -49.68 14.44 45.66
CA ASP A 485 -48.94 13.23 46.00
C ASP A 485 -48.63 12.38 44.76
N LEU A 486 -49.63 12.18 43.89
CA LEU A 486 -49.44 11.46 42.64
C LEU A 486 -48.37 12.12 41.75
N VAL A 487 -48.46 13.45 41.58
CA VAL A 487 -47.49 14.22 40.78
C VAL A 487 -46.10 14.18 41.42
N ALA A 488 -45.98 14.35 42.74
CA ALA A 488 -44.70 14.30 43.43
C ALA A 488 -44.03 12.93 43.33
N ARG A 489 -44.79 11.83 43.46
CA ARG A 489 -44.27 10.47 43.23
C ARG A 489 -43.79 10.28 41.80
N TRP A 490 -44.54 10.77 40.81
CA TRP A 490 -44.14 10.71 39.40
C TRP A 490 -42.86 11.51 39.10
N MET A 491 -42.74 12.72 39.65
CA MET A 491 -41.54 13.54 39.56
C MET A 491 -40.32 12.84 40.19
N LEU A 492 -40.46 12.31 41.40
CA LEU A 492 -39.38 11.60 42.10
C LEU A 492 -38.90 10.37 41.33
N GLN A 493 -39.84 9.56 40.83
CA GLN A 493 -39.50 8.39 40.01
C GLN A 493 -38.66 8.75 38.78
N ASN A 494 -38.84 9.95 38.23
CA ASN A 494 -38.13 10.44 37.05
C ASN A 494 -37.05 11.49 37.38
N ALA A 495 -36.64 11.61 38.65
CA ALA A 495 -35.66 12.61 39.07
C ALA A 495 -34.32 12.53 38.30
N SER A 496 -33.95 11.33 37.82
CA SER A 496 -32.76 11.14 36.99
C SER A 496 -32.72 12.03 35.73
N LEU A 497 -33.88 12.41 35.19
CA LEU A 497 -33.98 13.29 34.03
C LEU A 497 -33.42 14.69 34.29
N LEU A 498 -33.52 15.18 35.53
CA LEU A 498 -32.98 16.49 35.92
C LEU A 498 -31.45 16.47 35.88
N PHE A 499 -30.85 15.46 36.52
CA PHE A 499 -29.41 15.38 36.74
C PHE A 499 -28.61 14.81 35.54
N LEU A 500 -29.28 14.12 34.62
CA LEU A 500 -28.71 13.75 33.32
C LEU A 500 -28.96 14.81 32.23
N GLY A 501 -30.11 15.50 32.29
CA GLY A 501 -30.60 16.37 31.22
C GLY A 501 -30.11 17.82 31.26
N GLY A 502 -30.01 18.40 32.46
CA GLY A 502 -29.68 19.81 32.65
C GLY A 502 -28.26 20.06 33.16
N SER A 503 -27.97 21.33 33.44
CA SER A 503 -26.81 21.68 34.26
C SER A 503 -27.06 21.27 35.70
N VAL A 504 -26.01 20.94 36.44
CA VAL A 504 -26.14 20.52 37.85
C VAL A 504 -25.23 21.37 38.72
N LEU A 505 -25.78 21.85 39.83
CA LEU A 505 -25.03 22.52 40.90
C LEU A 505 -25.01 21.61 42.13
N LEU A 506 -23.82 21.13 42.51
CA LEU A 506 -23.62 20.36 43.74
C LEU A 506 -23.17 21.31 44.84
N LEU A 507 -23.99 21.46 45.87
CA LEU A 507 -23.66 22.23 47.08
C LEU A 507 -23.12 21.27 48.14
N VAL A 508 -21.81 21.16 48.22
CA VAL A 508 -21.12 20.12 49.01
C VAL A 508 -20.77 20.65 50.39
N ASP A 509 -21.32 20.01 51.42
CA ASP A 509 -20.91 20.16 52.82
C ASP A 509 -20.27 18.86 53.37
N ALA A 510 -19.78 18.90 54.60
CA ALA A 510 -19.10 17.76 55.24
C ALA A 510 -19.97 16.48 55.35
N ALA A 511 -21.30 16.59 55.27
CA ALA A 511 -22.22 15.47 55.37
C ALA A 511 -22.82 15.05 54.01
N PHE A 512 -22.46 15.73 52.92
CA PHE A 512 -23.01 15.49 51.58
C PHE A 512 -22.86 14.03 51.13
N LEU A 513 -21.70 13.41 51.41
CA LEU A 513 -21.41 12.03 51.03
C LEU A 513 -21.96 10.97 52.00
N THR A 514 -22.84 11.35 52.93
CA THR A 514 -23.48 10.39 53.87
C THR A 514 -24.93 10.04 53.50
N ARG A 515 -25.55 10.81 52.60
CA ARG A 515 -26.97 10.65 52.24
C ARG A 515 -27.16 10.05 50.85
N PHE A 516 -28.25 9.31 50.68
CA PHE A 516 -28.57 8.63 49.43
C PHE A 516 -28.73 9.59 48.25
N TRP A 517 -29.66 10.54 48.33
CA TRP A 517 -30.02 11.42 47.22
C TRP A 517 -28.85 12.28 46.74
N THR A 518 -28.10 12.90 47.65
CA THR A 518 -26.91 13.71 47.30
C THR A 518 -25.85 12.91 46.55
N GLN A 519 -25.60 11.66 46.96
CA GLN A 519 -24.65 10.78 46.28
C GLN A 519 -25.16 10.27 44.93
N PHE A 520 -26.45 9.90 44.86
CA PHE A 520 -27.13 9.46 43.64
C PHE A 520 -27.13 10.55 42.57
N GLU A 521 -27.54 11.77 42.93
CA GLU A 521 -27.60 12.94 42.06
C GLU A 521 -26.20 13.38 41.61
N ALA A 522 -25.23 13.36 42.52
CA ALA A 522 -23.83 13.63 42.20
C ALA A 522 -23.30 12.65 41.16
N TRP A 523 -23.51 11.34 41.36
CA TRP A 523 -23.08 10.34 40.38
C TRP A 523 -23.75 10.59 39.01
N LEU A 524 -25.08 10.75 38.97
CA LEU A 524 -25.80 11.03 37.73
C LEU A 524 -25.23 12.25 37.00
N SER A 525 -24.93 13.34 37.72
CA SER A 525 -24.37 14.57 37.16
C SER A 525 -22.99 14.41 36.52
N LEU A 526 -22.25 13.37 36.92
CA LEU A 526 -20.90 13.05 36.45
C LEU A 526 -20.89 12.00 35.34
N GLN A 527 -22.03 11.39 35.01
CA GLN A 527 -22.18 10.43 33.92
C GLN A 527 -22.61 11.09 32.61
N ARG A 528 -22.29 10.51 31.46
CA ARG A 528 -22.73 10.93 30.12
C ARG A 528 -23.37 9.77 29.40
N GLY A 529 -24.51 10.01 28.76
CA GLY A 529 -25.17 9.04 27.88
C GLY A 529 -24.41 8.79 26.58
N SER A 530 -24.45 7.55 26.10
CA SER A 530 -23.88 7.13 24.82
C SER A 530 -24.58 5.87 24.30
N MET A 531 -24.25 5.45 23.08
CA MET A 531 -24.66 4.14 22.55
C MET A 531 -24.22 2.94 23.40
N LYS A 532 -23.20 3.09 24.25
CA LYS A 532 -22.74 2.02 25.14
C LYS A 532 -23.46 2.04 26.49
N GLY A 533 -24.30 3.04 26.75
CA GLY A 533 -24.90 3.33 28.04
C GLY A 533 -24.27 4.55 28.70
N LEU A 534 -24.31 4.61 30.03
CA LEU A 534 -23.70 5.67 30.83
C LEU A 534 -22.17 5.47 30.91
N SER A 535 -21.45 6.58 30.81
CA SER A 535 -19.98 6.61 30.87
C SER A 535 -19.47 7.86 31.58
N PRO A 536 -18.27 7.85 32.19
CA PRO A 536 -17.72 9.01 32.87
C PRO A 536 -17.63 10.26 31.97
N ALA A 537 -18.03 11.43 32.47
CA ALA A 537 -18.01 12.68 31.72
C ALA A 537 -16.63 13.39 31.68
N ARG A 538 -15.55 12.78 32.21
CA ARG A 538 -14.22 13.40 32.43
C ARG A 538 -13.33 13.53 31.17
N ALA A 539 -13.81 13.18 29.97
CA ALA A 539 -12.99 13.23 28.76
C ALA A 539 -12.58 14.66 28.39
N GLU A 540 -11.29 14.87 28.06
CA GLU A 540 -10.61 16.15 27.78
C GLU A 540 -11.29 17.07 26.74
N ALA A 541 -12.22 16.56 25.95
CA ALA A 541 -12.86 17.26 24.84
C ALA A 541 -14.22 17.92 25.15
N ASN A 542 -14.79 17.77 26.35
CA ASN A 542 -16.06 18.42 26.73
C ASN A 542 -16.06 18.92 28.19
N PRO A 543 -16.56 20.13 28.46
CA PRO A 543 -16.68 20.63 29.82
C PRO A 543 -17.73 19.83 30.62
N LEU A 544 -17.45 19.58 31.89
CA LEU A 544 -18.39 18.99 32.83
C LEU A 544 -19.64 19.88 32.93
N ARG A 545 -20.84 19.29 32.82
CA ARG A 545 -22.13 20.00 33.05
C ARG A 545 -22.45 20.22 34.53
N CYS A 546 -21.56 19.75 35.40
CA CYS A 546 -21.70 19.77 36.84
C CYS A 546 -20.72 20.82 37.41
N THR A 547 -21.23 21.71 38.25
CA THR A 547 -20.44 22.68 39.01
C THR A 547 -20.49 22.30 40.49
N VAL A 548 -19.32 22.17 41.11
CA VAL A 548 -19.19 21.85 42.54
C VAL A 548 -18.87 23.13 43.31
N MET A 549 -19.68 23.45 44.31
CA MET A 549 -19.42 24.52 45.26
C MET A 549 -19.30 23.95 46.66
N CYS A 550 -18.09 24.05 47.22
CA CYS A 550 -17.81 23.60 48.58
C CYS A 550 -18.27 24.67 49.58
N LEU A 551 -19.22 24.31 50.45
CA LEU A 551 -19.69 25.19 51.52
C LEU A 551 -18.77 25.13 52.75
N HIS A 552 -18.07 24.01 52.96
CA HIS A 552 -17.26 23.73 54.16
C HIS A 552 -15.95 22.95 53.84
N ASP A 553 -15.23 23.30 52.77
CA ASP A 553 -13.93 22.68 52.39
C ASP A 553 -13.95 21.16 52.14
N ALA A 554 -14.90 20.65 51.34
CA ALA A 554 -15.02 19.24 50.98
C ALA A 554 -14.63 18.99 49.50
N GLU A 555 -13.53 18.25 49.23
CA GLU A 555 -12.97 18.11 47.86
C GLU A 555 -13.15 16.72 47.19
N GLU A 556 -13.92 15.80 47.77
CA GLU A 556 -13.83 14.37 47.40
C GLU A 556 -14.95 13.83 46.45
N VAL A 557 -15.91 14.64 46.02
CA VAL A 557 -17.12 14.12 45.33
C VAL A 557 -16.83 13.62 43.91
N ILE A 558 -16.02 14.36 43.14
CA ILE A 558 -15.76 14.03 41.73
C ILE A 558 -14.95 12.74 41.62
N ASP A 559 -13.82 12.65 42.34
CA ASP A 559 -12.93 11.49 42.27
C ASP A 559 -13.61 10.21 42.80
N ARG A 560 -14.56 10.34 43.73
CA ARG A 560 -15.34 9.20 44.24
C ARG A 560 -16.28 8.60 43.20
N TRP A 561 -16.98 9.44 42.43
CA TRP A 561 -18.13 9.01 41.65
C TRP A 561 -17.91 8.96 40.14
N ALA A 562 -16.99 9.76 39.59
CA ALA A 562 -16.87 9.93 38.15
C ALA A 562 -16.68 8.61 37.38
N GLU A 563 -15.80 7.73 37.88
CA GLU A 563 -15.41 6.48 37.21
C GLU A 563 -16.29 5.26 37.57
N GLN A 564 -17.27 5.42 38.46
CA GLN A 564 -18.09 4.30 38.93
C GLN A 564 -19.19 3.95 37.92
N THR A 565 -19.40 2.66 37.70
CA THR A 565 -20.51 2.15 36.87
C THR A 565 -21.84 2.21 37.63
N ALA A 566 -22.97 2.17 36.91
CA ALA A 566 -24.31 2.16 37.49
C ALA A 566 -24.50 1.03 38.52
N SER A 567 -23.96 -0.17 38.23
CA SER A 567 -24.03 -1.32 39.12
C SER A 567 -23.22 -1.13 40.41
N GLN A 568 -21.99 -0.62 40.31
CA GLN A 568 -21.15 -0.35 41.47
C GLN A 568 -21.77 0.71 42.38
N VAL A 569 -22.35 1.76 41.79
CA VAL A 569 -23.06 2.80 42.54
C VAL A 569 -24.33 2.25 43.16
N ALA A 570 -25.10 1.42 42.45
CA ALA A 570 -26.29 0.79 43.02
C ALA A 570 -25.94 -0.10 44.23
N GLU A 571 -24.86 -0.87 44.15
CA GLU A 571 -24.38 -1.70 45.26
C GLU A 571 -23.92 -0.85 46.45
N PHE A 572 -23.11 0.19 46.19
CA PHE A 572 -22.66 1.09 47.26
C PHE A 572 -23.85 1.81 47.92
N LEU A 573 -24.74 2.40 47.13
CA LEU A 573 -25.88 3.15 47.64
C LEU A 573 -26.90 2.25 48.34
N ALA A 574 -26.93 0.95 48.06
CA ALA A 574 -27.75 -0.01 48.80
C ALA A 574 -27.25 -0.25 50.23
N SER A 575 -26.03 0.16 50.59
CA SER A 575 -25.47 -0.02 51.93
C SER A 575 -26.36 0.62 53.01
N PRO A 576 -26.51 -0.02 54.19
CA PRO A 576 -27.22 0.55 55.33
C PRO A 576 -26.54 1.81 55.89
N ASP A 577 -25.25 2.01 55.61
CA ASP A 577 -24.50 3.19 56.06
C ASP A 577 -24.88 4.46 55.27
N VAL A 578 -25.57 4.30 54.13
CA VAL A 578 -26.06 5.41 53.31
C VAL A 578 -27.46 5.80 53.78
N LEU A 579 -27.54 6.94 54.46
CA LEU A 579 -28.75 7.43 55.10
C LEU A 579 -29.78 7.91 54.08
N VAL A 580 -31.04 7.52 54.26
CA VAL A 580 -32.19 8.04 53.51
C VAL A 580 -33.35 8.29 54.47
N HIS A 581 -34.18 9.29 54.19
CA HIS A 581 -35.39 9.56 54.99
C HIS A 581 -36.56 8.62 54.64
N ASP A 582 -36.58 8.09 53.42
CA ASP A 582 -37.57 7.13 52.94
C ASP A 582 -36.87 5.95 52.24
N GLU A 583 -36.94 4.77 52.87
CA GLU A 583 -36.33 3.53 52.37
C GLU A 583 -37.02 3.00 51.10
N ASN A 584 -38.29 3.30 50.89
CA ASN A 584 -39.01 2.90 49.68
C ASN A 584 -38.54 3.72 48.47
N ASP A 585 -38.31 5.03 48.66
CA ASP A 585 -37.74 5.89 47.60
C ASP A 585 -36.36 5.37 47.17
N LYS A 586 -35.52 4.97 48.14
CA LYS A 586 -34.20 4.35 47.89
C LYS A 586 -34.34 3.06 47.08
N ALA A 587 -35.24 2.16 47.46
CA ALA A 587 -35.47 0.90 46.74
C ALA A 587 -35.92 1.12 45.29
N VAL A 588 -36.86 2.05 45.05
CA VAL A 588 -37.38 2.38 43.72
C VAL A 588 -36.28 2.95 42.81
N GLN A 589 -35.45 3.86 43.33
CA GLN A 589 -34.36 4.46 42.55
C GLN A 589 -33.25 3.46 42.24
N LEU A 590 -32.90 2.57 43.17
CA LEU A 590 -31.91 1.53 42.93
C LEU A 590 -32.37 0.56 41.82
N GLU A 591 -33.65 0.23 41.77
CA GLU A 591 -34.19 -0.63 40.70
C GLU A 591 -34.24 0.06 39.34
N ARG A 592 -34.49 1.38 39.31
CA ARG A 592 -34.36 2.17 38.07
C ARG A 592 -32.89 2.28 37.65
N LEU A 593 -31.97 2.50 38.58
CA LEU A 593 -30.54 2.63 38.31
C LEU A 593 -29.96 1.39 37.60
N ARG A 594 -30.45 0.19 37.93
CA ARG A 594 -30.06 -1.07 37.26
C ARG A 594 -30.46 -1.12 35.77
N ARG A 595 -31.58 -0.48 35.41
CA ARG A 595 -32.12 -0.45 34.04
C ARG A 595 -31.70 0.79 33.26
N LEU A 596 -31.26 1.83 33.95
CA LEU A 596 -30.94 3.14 33.40
C LEU A 596 -29.93 3.05 32.24
N ASP A 597 -28.98 2.14 32.35
CA ASP A 597 -27.96 1.91 31.32
C ASP A 597 -28.57 1.42 29.99
N GLU A 598 -29.56 0.52 30.06
CA GLU A 598 -30.31 0.04 28.88
C GLU A 598 -31.23 1.11 28.31
N GLU A 599 -31.91 1.87 29.16
CA GLU A 599 -32.77 2.98 28.73
C GLU A 599 -31.96 4.07 28.02
N VAL A 600 -30.76 4.37 28.52
CA VAL A 600 -29.82 5.30 27.87
C VAL A 600 -29.40 4.73 26.53
N ARG A 601 -29.01 3.45 26.42
CA ARG A 601 -28.69 2.83 25.12
C ARG A 601 -29.84 2.95 24.13
N ASP A 602 -31.08 2.71 24.57
CA ASP A 602 -32.25 2.81 23.70
C ASP A 602 -32.46 4.24 23.19
N ALA A 603 -32.21 5.27 24.01
CA ALA A 603 -32.29 6.67 23.58
C ALA A 603 -31.32 7.02 22.43
N TYR A 604 -30.24 6.24 22.25
CA TYR A 604 -29.30 6.35 21.12
C TYR A 604 -29.53 5.29 20.03
N SER A 605 -30.62 4.51 20.10
CA SER A 605 -30.88 3.43 19.14
C SER A 605 -31.26 3.93 17.74
N HIS A 606 -31.19 3.04 16.76
CA HIS A 606 -31.59 3.36 15.38
C HIS A 606 -33.05 3.82 15.29
N LYS A 607 -33.94 3.27 16.15
CA LYS A 607 -35.34 3.66 16.23
C LYS A 607 -35.50 5.14 16.57
N HIS A 608 -34.81 5.64 17.59
CA HIS A 608 -34.85 7.05 17.97
C HIS A 608 -34.23 7.96 16.92
N LEU A 609 -33.14 7.52 16.29
CA LEU A 609 -32.54 8.25 15.17
C LEU A 609 -33.54 8.44 14.01
N VAL A 610 -34.24 7.38 13.61
CA VAL A 610 -35.25 7.41 12.55
C VAL A 610 -36.39 8.34 12.94
N ALA A 611 -36.93 8.21 14.16
CA ALA A 611 -38.03 9.05 14.63
C ALA A 611 -37.68 10.55 14.59
N MET A 612 -36.45 10.91 14.98
CA MET A 612 -36.00 12.30 14.89
C MET A 612 -35.81 12.78 13.45
N ARG A 613 -35.30 11.91 12.57
CA ARG A 613 -35.20 12.22 11.14
C ARG A 613 -36.57 12.45 10.51
N GLU A 614 -37.55 11.62 10.84
CA GLU A 614 -38.95 11.77 10.41
C GLU A 614 -39.58 13.05 10.97
N ALA A 615 -39.20 13.46 12.18
CA ALA A 615 -39.58 14.74 12.77
C ALA A 615 -38.84 15.95 12.15
N GLY A 616 -37.99 15.75 11.14
CA GLY A 616 -37.30 16.82 10.40
C GLY A 616 -35.92 17.21 10.96
N ALA A 617 -35.34 16.42 11.87
CA ALA A 617 -34.02 16.72 12.42
C ALA A 617 -32.93 16.65 11.33
N LEU A 618 -32.11 17.71 11.27
CA LEU A 618 -30.97 17.77 10.37
C LEU A 618 -29.79 16.96 10.91
N PRO A 619 -28.88 16.45 10.05
CA PRO A 619 -27.72 15.67 10.52
C PRO A 619 -26.85 16.45 11.51
N ALA A 620 -26.75 17.77 11.36
CA ALA A 620 -26.06 18.65 12.30
C ALA A 620 -26.66 18.62 13.71
N GLN A 621 -27.99 18.66 13.79
CA GLN A 621 -28.72 18.59 15.05
C GLN A 621 -28.53 17.21 15.69
N LEU A 622 -28.61 16.14 14.89
CA LEU A 622 -28.43 14.77 15.38
C LEU A 622 -27.02 14.53 15.94
N LEU A 623 -25.98 15.05 15.27
CA LEU A 623 -24.61 15.04 15.80
C LEU A 623 -24.50 15.81 17.12
N ALA A 624 -25.08 17.01 17.20
CA ALA A 624 -25.06 17.82 18.41
C ALA A 624 -25.78 17.13 19.58
N THR A 625 -26.79 16.31 19.30
CA THR A 625 -27.47 15.48 20.32
C THR A 625 -26.73 14.18 20.65
N GLY A 626 -25.58 13.92 20.04
CA GLY A 626 -24.68 12.81 20.39
C GLY A 626 -24.82 11.53 19.55
N PHE A 627 -25.57 11.54 18.44
CA PHE A 627 -25.54 10.41 17.50
C PHE A 627 -24.18 10.33 16.78
N ALA A 628 -23.65 9.12 16.64
CA ALA A 628 -22.37 8.92 15.98
C ALA A 628 -22.50 9.03 14.45
N PRO A 629 -21.48 9.54 13.73
CA PRO A 629 -21.47 9.61 12.26
C PRO A 629 -21.80 8.27 11.58
N LYS A 630 -21.35 7.15 12.14
CA LYS A 630 -21.66 5.80 11.65
C LYS A 630 -23.16 5.50 11.64
N GLN A 631 -23.90 5.94 12.67
CA GLN A 631 -25.35 5.75 12.73
C GLN A 631 -26.06 6.61 11.68
N LEU A 632 -25.62 7.86 11.53
CA LEU A 632 -26.16 8.78 10.52
C LEU A 632 -25.95 8.24 9.10
N ARG A 633 -24.76 7.69 8.84
CA ARG A 633 -24.43 7.01 7.57
C ARG A 633 -25.28 5.79 7.30
N ALA A 634 -25.45 4.91 8.30
CA ALA A 634 -26.36 3.76 8.20
C ALA A 634 -27.82 4.21 7.93
N ASN A 635 -28.18 5.41 8.37
CA ASN A 635 -29.44 6.07 8.08
C ASN A 635 -29.37 7.03 6.86
N ARG A 636 -28.54 6.71 5.87
CA ARG A 636 -28.48 7.39 4.55
C ARG A 636 -28.00 8.85 4.56
N SER A 637 -27.38 9.33 5.63
CA SER A 637 -26.76 10.66 5.63
C SER A 637 -25.50 10.65 4.76
N THR A 638 -25.34 11.68 3.92
CA THR A 638 -24.17 11.80 3.02
C THR A 638 -22.98 12.48 3.71
N ALA A 639 -21.78 12.25 3.19
CA ALA A 639 -20.57 12.96 3.62
C ALA A 639 -20.71 14.49 3.49
N ARG A 640 -21.42 14.96 2.45
CA ARG A 640 -21.66 16.39 2.23
C ARG A 640 -22.57 16.99 3.30
N GLU A 641 -23.64 16.28 3.67
CA GLU A 641 -24.53 16.67 4.76
C GLU A 641 -23.78 16.75 6.11
N LEU A 642 -22.93 15.76 6.39
CA LEU A 642 -22.12 15.72 7.60
C LEU A 642 -21.02 16.79 7.61
N ARG A 643 -20.43 17.12 6.46
CA ARG A 643 -19.44 18.20 6.36
C ARG A 643 -20.07 19.57 6.59
N THR A 644 -21.24 19.81 6.00
CA THR A 644 -21.98 21.08 6.16
C THR A 644 -22.37 21.32 7.62
N ALA A 645 -22.55 20.24 8.39
CA ALA A 645 -22.74 20.27 9.84
C ALA A 645 -21.50 20.66 10.68
N CYS A 646 -20.46 21.24 10.06
CA CYS A 646 -19.19 21.63 10.69
C CYS A 646 -18.38 20.48 11.31
N PHE A 647 -18.63 19.24 10.87
CA PHE A 647 -17.87 18.09 11.32
C PHE A 647 -16.60 17.92 10.48
N ARG A 648 -15.48 18.52 10.92
CA ARG A 648 -14.15 18.38 10.26
C ARG A 648 -13.41 17.11 10.68
N MET A 649 -14.08 16.12 11.26
CA MET A 649 -13.40 14.90 11.71
C MET A 649 -13.49 13.81 10.65
N ALA A 650 -12.64 13.90 9.63
CA ALA A 650 -12.44 12.82 8.66
C ALA A 650 -12.21 11.46 9.35
N ALA A 651 -11.61 11.44 10.54
CA ALA A 651 -11.41 10.24 11.36
C ALA A 651 -12.69 9.51 11.76
N ALA A 652 -13.79 10.21 12.01
CA ALA A 652 -15.04 9.53 12.36
C ALA A 652 -15.81 9.07 11.11
N LEU A 653 -15.56 9.69 9.96
CA LEU A 653 -16.07 9.22 8.66
C LEU A 653 -15.30 7.98 8.18
N GLN A 654 -14.00 7.91 8.46
CA GLN A 654 -13.19 6.71 8.26
C GLN A 654 -13.74 5.54 9.08
N LYS A 655 -13.97 5.72 10.38
CA LYS A 655 -14.59 4.71 11.25
C LYS A 655 -16.02 4.33 10.87
N ALA A 656 -16.66 5.14 10.03
CA ALA A 656 -17.98 4.90 9.46
C ALA A 656 -17.91 4.29 8.04
N ASP A 657 -16.73 3.83 7.63
CA ASP A 657 -16.48 3.17 6.35
C ASP A 657 -16.85 4.06 5.14
N CYS A 658 -16.68 5.38 5.28
CA CYS A 658 -16.99 6.33 4.21
C CYS A 658 -15.91 6.26 3.12
N PRO A 659 -16.26 6.03 1.84
CA PRO A 659 -15.27 5.99 0.78
C PRO A 659 -14.67 7.37 0.52
N THR A 660 -13.38 7.39 0.18
CA THR A 660 -12.62 8.60 -0.13
C THR A 660 -13.11 9.33 -1.39
N SER A 661 -13.79 8.63 -2.31
CA SER A 661 -14.46 9.24 -3.47
C SER A 661 -15.57 10.19 -3.03
N GLU A 662 -16.41 9.76 -2.07
CA GLU A 662 -17.48 10.59 -1.52
C GLU A 662 -16.92 11.73 -0.66
N MET A 663 -15.81 11.48 0.07
CA MET A 663 -15.09 12.55 0.77
C MET A 663 -14.65 13.64 -0.21
N ARG A 664 -14.13 13.25 -1.38
CA ARG A 664 -13.68 14.18 -2.41
C ARG A 664 -14.83 14.99 -3.00
N GLU A 665 -15.95 14.35 -3.30
CA GLU A 665 -17.16 15.02 -3.78
C GLU A 665 -17.75 15.98 -2.74
N ALA A 666 -17.66 15.62 -1.46
CA ALA A 666 -17.99 16.50 -0.34
C ALA A 666 -16.97 17.63 -0.16
N GLY A 667 -15.84 17.58 -0.87
CA GLY A 667 -14.79 18.60 -0.98
C GLY A 667 -13.67 18.50 0.05
N TYR A 668 -13.55 17.38 0.77
CA TYR A 668 -12.46 17.19 1.73
C TYR A 668 -11.11 17.28 1.02
N THR A 669 -10.15 17.93 1.66
CA THR A 669 -8.78 18.03 1.14
C THR A 669 -7.98 16.78 1.49
N VAL A 670 -6.89 16.51 0.78
CA VAL A 670 -5.99 15.39 1.10
C VAL A 670 -5.44 15.51 2.53
N GLU A 671 -5.17 16.73 3.00
CA GLU A 671 -4.71 16.99 4.37
C GLU A 671 -5.74 16.53 5.41
N GLU A 672 -7.01 16.91 5.22
CA GLU A 672 -8.10 16.51 6.10
C GLU A 672 -8.30 14.99 6.08
N VAL A 673 -8.26 14.37 4.90
CA VAL A 673 -8.43 12.91 4.74
C VAL A 673 -7.27 12.14 5.38
N ARG A 674 -6.03 12.61 5.21
CA ARG A 674 -4.83 12.02 5.84
C ARG A 674 -4.88 12.15 7.37
N ALA A 675 -5.21 13.33 7.89
CA ALA A 675 -5.41 13.53 9.33
C ALA A 675 -6.56 12.66 9.88
N GLY A 676 -7.50 12.29 9.01
CA GLY A 676 -8.56 11.33 9.27
C GLY A 676 -8.13 9.87 9.33
N GLY A 677 -6.86 9.53 9.07
CA GLY A 677 -6.34 8.17 9.16
C GLY A 677 -6.49 7.33 7.89
N TYR A 678 -7.07 7.87 6.81
CA TYR A 678 -7.15 7.17 5.53
C TYR A 678 -5.75 6.94 4.93
N THR A 679 -5.57 5.82 4.26
CA THR A 679 -4.30 5.46 3.62
C THR A 679 -4.13 6.19 2.28
N ALA A 680 -2.88 6.26 1.81
CA ALA A 680 -2.59 6.86 0.52
C ALA A 680 -3.21 6.06 -0.65
N GLU A 681 -3.35 4.74 -0.51
CA GLU A 681 -4.03 3.86 -1.46
C GLU A 681 -5.53 4.16 -1.53
N GLU A 682 -6.17 4.35 -0.38
CA GLU A 682 -7.58 4.76 -0.31
C GLU A 682 -7.78 6.12 -0.96
N MET A 683 -6.88 7.08 -0.73
CA MET A 683 -6.95 8.40 -1.37
C MET A 683 -6.84 8.31 -2.89
N LYS A 684 -5.93 7.48 -3.41
CA LYS A 684 -5.82 7.23 -4.85
C LYS A 684 -7.10 6.61 -5.42
N ALA A 685 -7.66 5.59 -4.75
CA ALA A 685 -8.94 4.99 -5.17
C ALA A 685 -10.11 5.99 -5.14
N GLY A 686 -10.05 6.99 -4.24
CA GLY A 686 -10.99 8.11 -4.17
C GLY A 686 -10.77 9.20 -5.23
N GLY A 687 -9.74 9.05 -6.06
CA GLY A 687 -9.42 9.94 -7.18
C GLY A 687 -8.55 11.15 -6.82
N TYR A 688 -8.07 11.30 -5.58
CA TYR A 688 -7.16 12.39 -5.23
C TYR A 688 -5.89 12.33 -6.09
N ARG A 689 -5.43 13.49 -6.59
CA ARG A 689 -4.35 13.57 -7.58
C ARG A 689 -2.97 13.60 -6.92
N PRO A 690 -1.92 13.11 -7.60
CA PRO A 690 -0.54 13.17 -7.10
C PRO A 690 -0.09 14.57 -6.66
N ARG A 691 -0.46 15.62 -7.41
CA ARG A 691 -0.12 17.01 -7.05
C ARG A 691 -0.68 17.43 -5.69
N GLU A 692 -1.88 16.97 -5.34
CA GLU A 692 -2.53 17.29 -4.07
C GLU A 692 -1.84 16.56 -2.91
N MET A 693 -1.47 15.29 -3.12
CA MET A 693 -0.77 14.46 -2.13
C MET A 693 0.67 14.95 -1.88
N ARG A 694 1.38 15.36 -2.93
CA ARG A 694 2.72 15.94 -2.82
C ARG A 694 2.73 17.24 -2.02
N GLY A 695 1.69 18.05 -2.13
CA GLY A 695 1.52 19.29 -1.38
C GLY A 695 1.53 19.11 0.15
N ILE A 696 1.28 17.89 0.64
CA ILE A 696 1.28 17.56 2.07
C ILE A 696 2.41 16.59 2.47
N GLY A 697 3.44 16.43 1.62
CA GLY A 697 4.67 15.73 1.96
C GLY A 697 4.75 14.25 1.56
N TYR A 698 3.86 13.77 0.69
CA TYR A 698 4.07 12.46 0.05
C TYR A 698 5.16 12.54 -1.03
N SER A 699 6.14 11.64 -0.97
CA SER A 699 7.25 11.56 -1.92
C SER A 699 6.82 10.93 -3.26
N ALA A 700 7.56 11.22 -4.33
CA ALA A 700 7.29 10.60 -5.64
C ALA A 700 7.37 9.06 -5.59
N LYS A 701 8.29 8.55 -4.77
CA LYS A 701 8.48 7.11 -4.55
C LYS A 701 7.26 6.47 -3.88
N GLU A 702 6.74 7.05 -2.81
CA GLU A 702 5.53 6.54 -2.15
C GLU A 702 4.32 6.56 -3.10
N MET A 703 4.19 7.60 -3.93
CA MET A 703 3.12 7.68 -4.94
C MET A 703 3.24 6.56 -5.99
N ARG A 704 4.47 6.19 -6.39
CA ARG A 704 4.72 5.06 -7.29
C ARG A 704 4.37 3.73 -6.64
N GLU A 705 4.73 3.54 -5.37
CA GLU A 705 4.47 2.30 -4.63
C GLU A 705 2.97 2.03 -4.45
N ILE A 706 2.15 3.07 -4.26
CA ILE A 706 0.67 2.95 -4.27
C ILE A 706 0.08 2.85 -5.70
N GLY A 707 0.94 2.82 -6.72
CA GLY A 707 0.62 2.49 -8.10
C GLY A 707 0.16 3.65 -8.98
N PHE A 708 0.43 4.92 -8.64
CA PHE A 708 0.20 6.00 -9.60
C PHE A 708 1.06 5.80 -10.85
N THR A 709 0.47 6.02 -12.01
CA THR A 709 1.15 5.90 -13.30
C THR A 709 2.05 7.10 -13.56
N ALA A 710 3.06 6.92 -14.43
CA ALA A 710 3.94 8.02 -14.83
C ALA A 710 3.17 9.20 -15.46
N GLU A 711 2.07 8.90 -16.17
CA GLU A 711 1.19 9.91 -16.77
C GLU A 711 0.43 10.72 -15.70
N GLU A 712 -0.14 10.07 -14.68
CA GLU A 712 -0.80 10.75 -13.56
C GLU A 712 0.18 11.61 -12.75
N MET A 713 1.42 11.13 -12.62
CA MET A 713 2.49 11.83 -11.90
C MET A 713 3.03 13.04 -12.65
N ARG A 714 2.81 13.15 -13.97
CA ARG A 714 3.24 14.29 -14.80
C ARG A 714 2.69 15.63 -14.30
N GLU A 715 1.50 15.61 -13.67
CA GLU A 715 0.88 16.80 -13.08
C GLU A 715 1.60 17.30 -11.81
N SER A 716 2.48 16.49 -11.20
CA SER A 716 3.06 16.74 -9.87
C SER A 716 4.50 17.30 -9.85
N VAL A 717 5.08 17.60 -11.02
CA VAL A 717 6.46 18.12 -11.22
C VAL A 717 7.46 17.37 -10.34
N CYS A 718 7.95 16.22 -10.78
CA CYS A 718 9.02 15.48 -10.09
C CYS A 718 10.35 16.23 -10.24
N ALA A 719 11.11 16.38 -9.16
CA ALA A 719 12.48 16.92 -9.25
C ALA A 719 13.45 15.86 -9.80
N GLU A 720 14.57 16.29 -10.39
CA GLU A 720 15.58 15.39 -10.98
C GLU A 720 16.18 14.42 -9.95
N GLU A 721 16.29 14.85 -8.69
CA GLU A 721 16.81 14.03 -7.59
C GLU A 721 15.84 12.91 -7.17
N GLU A 722 14.53 13.18 -7.20
CA GLU A 722 13.49 12.22 -6.79
C GLU A 722 13.34 11.07 -7.80
N ILE A 723 13.59 11.35 -9.07
CA ILE A 723 13.61 10.36 -10.15
C ILE A 723 14.65 9.28 -9.92
N LYS A 724 15.81 9.67 -9.37
CA LYS A 724 16.90 8.76 -9.05
C LYS A 724 16.51 7.79 -7.94
N GLU A 725 15.86 8.29 -6.90
CA GLU A 725 15.36 7.47 -5.79
C GLU A 725 14.23 6.53 -6.22
N MET A 726 13.41 6.95 -7.19
CA MET A 726 12.35 6.11 -7.75
C MET A 726 12.91 4.92 -8.55
N SER A 727 14.18 4.92 -8.99
CA SER A 727 14.73 3.89 -9.89
C SER A 727 13.88 3.70 -11.15
N CYS A 728 13.52 4.82 -11.80
CA CYS A 728 12.73 4.79 -13.02
C CYS A 728 13.52 4.18 -14.19
N THR A 729 12.83 3.41 -15.03
CA THR A 729 13.31 3.05 -16.36
C THR A 729 13.25 4.28 -17.26
N ALA A 730 14.02 4.29 -18.34
CA ALA A 730 14.01 5.44 -19.23
C ALA A 730 12.71 5.56 -20.07
N LEU A 731 11.90 4.50 -20.17
CA LEU A 731 10.54 4.54 -20.72
C LEU A 731 9.58 5.27 -19.76
N GLU A 732 9.74 5.05 -18.46
CA GLU A 732 8.96 5.76 -17.45
C GLU A 732 9.33 7.24 -17.38
N LEU A 733 10.60 7.60 -17.58
CA LEU A 733 11.08 8.99 -17.66
C LEU A 733 10.36 9.81 -18.73
N GLU A 734 10.09 9.21 -19.89
CA GLU A 734 9.34 9.85 -20.96
C GLU A 734 7.87 10.09 -20.55
N GLY A 735 7.27 9.15 -19.81
CA GLY A 735 5.94 9.30 -19.22
C GLY A 735 5.84 10.44 -18.20
N TYR A 736 6.90 10.70 -17.42
CA TYR A 736 7.02 11.84 -16.51
C TYR A 736 7.30 13.17 -17.25
N GLY A 737 7.51 13.16 -18.56
CA GLY A 737 7.73 14.35 -19.39
C GLY A 737 9.18 14.81 -19.50
N PHE A 738 10.16 13.98 -19.16
CA PHE A 738 11.58 14.30 -19.31
C PHE A 738 12.07 13.98 -20.73
N ALA A 739 12.71 14.96 -21.37
CA ALA A 739 13.34 14.76 -22.67
C ALA A 739 14.61 13.88 -22.55
N PHE A 740 14.76 12.95 -23.51
CA PHE A 740 15.81 11.92 -23.59
C PHE A 740 17.25 12.47 -23.48
N ASP A 741 17.48 13.70 -23.94
CA ASP A 741 18.79 14.37 -23.97
C ASP A 741 19.23 14.94 -22.61
N VAL A 742 18.28 15.23 -21.72
CA VAL A 742 18.56 15.76 -20.37
C VAL A 742 18.64 14.62 -19.34
N ALA A 743 17.75 13.63 -19.41
CA ALA A 743 17.56 12.70 -18.29
C ALA A 743 18.63 11.60 -18.15
N SER A 744 19.17 11.08 -19.27
CA SER A 744 20.00 9.87 -19.22
C SER A 744 21.39 10.10 -18.60
N ARG A 745 22.01 11.26 -18.82
CA ARG A 745 23.35 11.59 -18.29
C ARG A 745 23.32 12.50 -17.05
N ALA A 746 22.30 13.35 -16.90
CA ALA A 746 22.13 14.19 -15.70
C ALA A 746 21.86 13.36 -14.44
N VAL A 747 21.18 12.21 -14.57
CA VAL A 747 20.84 11.32 -13.46
C VAL A 747 21.96 10.30 -13.15
N GLY A 748 22.96 10.18 -14.04
CA GLY A 748 24.17 9.37 -13.82
C GLY A 748 24.06 7.87 -14.15
N TYR A 749 23.11 7.47 -15.00
CA TYR A 749 22.99 6.07 -15.45
C TYR A 749 24.22 5.63 -16.26
N ARG A 750 24.67 4.40 -16.02
CA ARG A 750 25.76 3.78 -16.78
C ARG A 750 25.22 3.15 -18.05
N ALA A 751 26.06 3.07 -19.09
CA ALA A 751 25.67 2.48 -20.38
C ALA A 751 25.13 1.03 -20.27
N LYS A 752 25.56 0.27 -19.26
CA LYS A 752 25.07 -1.08 -19.00
C LYS A 752 23.60 -1.09 -18.54
N GLU A 753 23.24 -0.20 -17.62
CA GLU A 753 21.88 -0.08 -17.09
C GLU A 753 20.89 0.32 -18.19
N MET A 754 21.34 1.19 -19.11
CA MET A 754 20.58 1.56 -20.29
C MET A 754 20.41 0.38 -21.27
N LYS A 755 21.46 -0.43 -21.51
CA LYS A 755 21.34 -1.62 -22.37
C LYS A 755 20.36 -2.64 -21.80
N ASP A 756 20.46 -2.93 -20.50
CA ASP A 756 19.59 -3.88 -19.81
C ASP A 756 18.12 -3.38 -19.84
N GLY A 757 17.90 -2.06 -19.91
CA GLY A 757 16.61 -1.41 -20.13
C GLY A 757 16.10 -1.41 -21.58
N GLY A 758 16.80 -2.05 -22.52
CA GLY A 758 16.34 -2.25 -23.90
C GLY A 758 16.77 -1.17 -24.91
N TYR A 759 17.58 -0.19 -24.52
CA TYR A 759 17.99 0.90 -25.41
C TYR A 759 18.99 0.44 -26.47
N CYS A 760 18.81 0.93 -27.70
CA CYS A 760 19.70 0.63 -28.81
C CYS A 760 20.87 1.62 -28.89
N ALA A 761 21.90 1.24 -29.66
CA ALA A 761 23.09 2.07 -29.82
C ALA A 761 22.80 3.45 -30.45
N ALA A 762 21.79 3.56 -31.33
CA ALA A 762 21.42 4.83 -31.96
C ALA A 762 20.88 5.86 -30.94
N GLU A 763 20.02 5.40 -30.04
CA GLU A 763 19.44 6.23 -28.97
C GLU A 763 20.56 6.65 -28.01
N MET A 764 21.38 5.71 -27.57
CA MET A 764 22.49 6.01 -26.65
C MET A 764 23.51 6.98 -27.26
N ARG A 765 23.72 6.96 -28.59
CA ARG A 765 24.53 7.95 -29.30
C ARG A 765 23.97 9.37 -29.16
N GLN A 766 22.65 9.54 -29.25
CA GLN A 766 22.00 10.84 -29.04
C GLN A 766 22.17 11.34 -27.59
N GLY A 767 22.19 10.42 -26.62
CA GLY A 767 22.51 10.67 -25.20
C GLY A 767 24.00 10.94 -24.92
N LYS A 768 24.83 11.09 -25.96
CA LYS A 768 26.27 11.37 -25.89
C LYS A 768 27.10 10.27 -25.20
N TYR A 769 26.60 9.03 -25.14
CA TYR A 769 27.40 7.88 -24.71
C TYR A 769 28.46 7.53 -25.76
N THR A 770 29.68 7.24 -25.30
CA THR A 770 30.83 6.95 -26.15
C THR A 770 30.88 5.48 -26.56
N ALA A 771 31.47 5.15 -27.71
CA ALA A 771 31.62 3.76 -28.14
C ALA A 771 32.37 2.89 -27.11
N LYS A 772 33.27 3.48 -26.33
CA LYS A 772 33.98 2.81 -25.24
C LYS A 772 33.05 2.39 -24.10
N GLU A 773 32.24 3.32 -23.60
CA GLU A 773 31.23 3.03 -22.55
C GLU A 773 30.24 1.96 -23.01
N MET A 774 29.85 2.01 -24.29
CA MET A 774 28.97 1.02 -24.90
C MET A 774 29.62 -0.37 -25.00
N ARG A 775 30.92 -0.44 -25.32
CA ARG A 775 31.67 -1.71 -25.34
C ARG A 775 31.81 -2.31 -23.94
N GLU A 776 32.04 -1.49 -22.91
CA GLU A 776 32.04 -1.93 -21.51
C GLU A 776 30.66 -2.45 -21.08
N ALA A 777 29.58 -1.87 -21.64
CA ALA A 777 28.20 -2.32 -21.51
C ALA A 777 27.83 -3.54 -22.38
N ARG A 778 28.80 -4.19 -23.05
CA ARG A 778 28.62 -5.37 -23.92
C ARG A 778 27.80 -5.11 -25.19
N PHE A 779 27.78 -3.89 -25.72
CA PHE A 779 27.34 -3.68 -27.11
C PHE A 779 28.32 -4.32 -28.09
N THR A 780 27.80 -4.97 -29.12
CA THR A 780 28.61 -5.54 -30.21
C THR A 780 29.05 -4.42 -31.17
N LEU A 781 30.14 -4.62 -31.90
CA LEU A 781 30.59 -3.65 -32.91
C LEU A 781 29.57 -3.48 -34.04
N LYS A 782 28.77 -4.52 -34.30
CA LYS A 782 27.65 -4.48 -35.26
C LYS A 782 26.55 -3.54 -34.78
N GLU A 783 26.11 -3.70 -33.52
CA GLU A 783 25.12 -2.82 -32.90
C GLU A 783 25.60 -1.36 -32.92
N LEU A 784 26.88 -1.11 -32.65
CA LEU A 784 27.45 0.24 -32.72
C LEU A 784 27.42 0.83 -34.14
N LYS A 785 27.78 0.04 -35.16
CA LYS A 785 27.72 0.50 -36.55
C LYS A 785 26.29 0.82 -36.99
N GLU A 786 25.34 -0.07 -36.66
CA GLU A 786 23.91 0.12 -36.93
C GLU A 786 23.36 1.34 -36.16
N GLY A 787 23.91 1.60 -34.97
CA GLY A 787 23.67 2.81 -34.18
C GLY A 787 24.32 4.09 -34.70
N GLY A 788 25.01 4.03 -35.85
CA GLY A 788 25.63 5.19 -36.49
C GLY A 788 27.02 5.57 -35.95
N PHE A 789 27.66 4.70 -35.16
CA PHE A 789 29.06 4.92 -34.74
C PHE A 789 30.04 4.69 -35.89
N THR A 790 30.94 5.65 -36.05
CA THR A 790 32.00 5.64 -37.06
C THR A 790 33.14 4.71 -36.63
N ALA A 791 33.92 4.21 -37.60
CA ALA A 791 35.11 3.41 -37.33
C ALA A 791 36.12 4.13 -36.42
N LYS A 792 36.17 5.46 -36.47
CA LYS A 792 37.03 6.30 -35.63
C LYS A 792 36.59 6.30 -34.16
N GLU A 793 35.30 6.49 -33.91
CA GLU A 793 34.74 6.45 -32.55
C GLU A 793 34.87 5.05 -31.94
N VAL A 794 34.60 4.02 -32.75
CA VAL A 794 34.75 2.62 -32.33
C VAL A 794 36.20 2.28 -31.98
N LYS A 795 37.17 2.82 -32.71
CA LYS A 795 38.59 2.59 -32.45
C LYS A 795 39.05 3.07 -31.08
N GLU A 796 38.37 4.04 -30.45
CA GLU A 796 38.67 4.48 -29.08
C GLU A 796 38.45 3.37 -28.04
N ALA A 797 37.60 2.39 -28.36
CA ALA A 797 37.36 1.21 -27.54
C ALA A 797 38.30 0.04 -27.86
N ARG A 798 39.30 0.24 -28.73
CA ARG A 798 40.26 -0.80 -29.14
C ARG A 798 41.08 -1.28 -27.92
N PRO A 799 41.23 -2.61 -27.71
CA PRO A 799 42.10 -3.14 -26.67
C PRO A 799 43.55 -2.66 -26.83
N ALA A 800 44.15 -2.15 -25.75
CA ALA A 800 45.47 -1.51 -25.77
C ALA A 800 46.65 -2.51 -25.98
N ASN A 801 46.47 -3.78 -25.58
CA ASN A 801 47.55 -4.76 -25.61
C ASN A 801 47.69 -5.42 -27.00
N LYS A 802 48.82 -5.14 -27.66
CA LYS A 802 49.19 -5.63 -29.01
C LYS A 802 49.25 -7.15 -29.14
N TRP A 803 49.43 -7.90 -28.05
CA TRP A 803 49.60 -9.36 -28.06
C TRP A 803 48.48 -10.09 -27.30
N SER A 804 47.26 -9.57 -27.33
CA SER A 804 46.11 -10.16 -26.62
C SER A 804 45.17 -10.93 -27.55
N PRO A 805 44.61 -12.08 -27.11
CA PRO A 805 43.49 -12.74 -27.80
C PRO A 805 42.29 -11.79 -28.04
N ALA A 806 42.11 -10.82 -27.14
CA ALA A 806 41.09 -9.77 -27.26
C ALA A 806 41.32 -8.86 -28.49
N LEU A 807 42.56 -8.49 -28.81
CA LEU A 807 42.87 -7.72 -30.02
C LEU A 807 42.65 -8.55 -31.29
N GLN A 808 42.95 -9.85 -31.26
CA GLN A 808 42.66 -10.76 -32.38
C GLN A 808 41.15 -10.97 -32.58
N ALA A 809 40.38 -11.10 -31.49
CA ALA A 809 38.92 -11.15 -31.55
C ALA A 809 38.32 -9.83 -32.06
N TRP A 810 38.84 -8.70 -31.58
CA TRP A 810 38.50 -7.36 -32.07
C TRP A 810 38.75 -7.22 -33.58
N ALA A 811 39.90 -7.68 -34.06
CA ALA A 811 40.26 -7.67 -35.47
C ALA A 811 39.25 -8.46 -36.33
N ARG A 812 38.87 -9.66 -35.88
CA ARG A 812 37.85 -10.49 -36.55
C ARG A 812 36.47 -9.85 -36.53
N GLU A 813 36.05 -9.28 -35.40
CA GLU A 813 34.76 -8.62 -35.23
C GLU A 813 34.67 -7.37 -36.13
N MET A 814 35.70 -6.52 -36.15
CA MET A 814 35.78 -5.34 -37.04
C MET A 814 35.66 -5.72 -38.53
N LYS A 815 36.30 -6.82 -38.95
CA LYS A 815 36.16 -7.33 -40.32
C LYS A 815 34.73 -7.84 -40.59
N GLY A 816 34.13 -8.55 -39.64
CA GLY A 816 32.76 -9.07 -39.76
C GLY A 816 31.66 -8.00 -39.81
N VAL A 817 31.91 -6.82 -39.25
CA VAL A 817 31.00 -5.66 -39.27
C VAL A 817 31.04 -4.89 -40.60
N ALA A 818 31.96 -5.26 -41.50
CA ALA A 818 32.07 -4.76 -42.87
C ALA A 818 32.28 -3.24 -42.98
N TYR A 819 33.07 -2.61 -42.09
CA TYR A 819 33.58 -1.27 -42.36
C TYR A 819 34.45 -1.30 -43.64
N SER A 820 34.24 -0.34 -44.51
CA SER A 820 35.02 -0.21 -45.74
C SER A 820 36.47 0.14 -45.42
N VAL A 821 37.40 -0.29 -46.27
CA VAL A 821 38.83 0.03 -46.10
C VAL A 821 39.07 1.56 -46.08
N ALA A 822 38.24 2.33 -46.78
CA ALA A 822 38.29 3.80 -46.75
C ALA A 822 37.96 4.37 -45.36
N GLU A 823 36.84 3.94 -44.75
CA GLU A 823 36.45 4.35 -43.39
C GLU A 823 37.51 3.94 -42.35
N MET A 824 38.11 2.77 -42.54
CA MET A 824 39.17 2.28 -41.66
C MET A 824 40.46 3.12 -41.81
N LYS A 825 40.84 3.52 -43.03
CA LYS A 825 41.98 4.42 -43.26
C LYS A 825 41.73 5.80 -42.68
N GLU A 826 40.52 6.35 -42.80
CA GLU A 826 40.14 7.63 -42.20
C GLU A 826 40.15 7.58 -40.66
N ALA A 827 39.76 6.44 -40.08
CA ALA A 827 39.94 6.14 -38.66
C ALA A 827 41.41 5.91 -38.26
N GLY A 828 42.35 5.98 -39.20
CA GLY A 828 43.80 5.88 -38.99
C GLY A 828 44.31 4.44 -38.85
N TYR A 829 43.61 3.44 -39.39
CA TYR A 829 44.15 2.08 -39.53
C TYR A 829 45.13 2.05 -40.71
N PHE A 830 46.31 1.49 -40.48
CA PHE A 830 47.33 1.37 -41.52
C PHE A 830 47.17 0.08 -42.33
N ALA A 831 47.70 0.05 -43.56
CA ALA A 831 47.56 -1.09 -44.46
C ALA A 831 48.11 -2.42 -43.89
N GLU A 832 49.10 -2.33 -43.00
CA GLU A 832 49.63 -3.48 -42.26
C GLU A 832 48.61 -4.07 -41.29
N GLU A 833 47.95 -3.23 -40.50
CA GLU A 833 46.92 -3.66 -39.56
C GLU A 833 45.72 -4.27 -40.30
N LEU A 834 45.34 -3.69 -41.44
CA LEU A 834 44.26 -4.22 -42.27
C LEU A 834 44.62 -5.58 -42.88
N LYS A 835 45.89 -5.78 -43.29
CA LYS A 835 46.37 -7.09 -43.73
C LYS A 835 46.29 -8.14 -42.63
N GLU A 836 46.75 -7.80 -41.42
CA GLU A 836 46.68 -8.69 -40.25
C GLU A 836 45.23 -9.02 -39.84
N MET A 837 44.31 -8.08 -40.04
CA MET A 837 42.87 -8.28 -39.87
C MET A 837 42.25 -9.15 -40.98
N GLY A 838 43.02 -9.44 -42.04
CA GLY A 838 42.66 -10.34 -43.12
C GLY A 838 41.98 -9.67 -44.31
N TYR A 839 42.07 -8.35 -44.48
CA TYR A 839 41.56 -7.67 -45.67
C TYR A 839 42.36 -8.10 -46.91
N THR A 840 41.64 -8.48 -47.96
CA THR A 840 42.19 -8.95 -49.23
C THR A 840 42.71 -7.82 -50.09
N ALA A 841 43.60 -8.10 -51.04
CA ALA A 841 44.12 -7.11 -51.97
C ALA A 841 42.99 -6.41 -52.76
N ALA A 842 41.88 -7.09 -53.04
CA ALA A 842 40.72 -6.51 -53.74
C ALA A 842 39.97 -5.49 -52.88
N GLU A 843 39.71 -5.83 -51.60
CA GLU A 843 39.11 -4.91 -50.63
C GLU A 843 40.02 -3.70 -50.37
N MET A 844 41.33 -3.96 -50.28
CA MET A 844 42.34 -2.92 -50.09
C MET A 844 42.41 -1.97 -51.29
N ARG A 845 42.35 -2.50 -52.50
CA ARG A 845 42.29 -1.71 -53.74
C ARG A 845 41.03 -0.86 -53.82
N ALA A 846 39.87 -1.45 -53.50
CA ALA A 846 38.59 -0.73 -53.48
C ALA A 846 38.59 0.42 -52.46
N GLY A 847 39.33 0.28 -51.35
CA GLY A 847 39.59 1.34 -50.38
C GLY A 847 40.72 2.32 -50.74
N GLY A 848 41.22 2.28 -51.98
CA GLY A 848 42.23 3.21 -52.49
C GLY A 848 43.65 2.94 -51.99
N CYS A 849 44.01 1.69 -51.66
CA CYS A 849 45.41 1.30 -51.46
C CYS A 849 46.10 1.04 -52.80
N THR A 850 47.35 1.47 -52.93
CA THR A 850 48.14 1.31 -54.16
C THR A 850 48.83 -0.05 -54.23
N ALA A 851 49.23 -0.48 -55.43
CA ALA A 851 49.98 -1.72 -55.62
C ALA A 851 51.31 -1.73 -54.84
N GLU A 852 51.96 -0.56 -54.73
CA GLU A 852 53.19 -0.36 -53.95
C GLU A 852 52.98 -0.59 -52.46
N GLU A 853 51.91 0.00 -51.89
CA GLU A 853 51.58 -0.13 -50.47
C GLU A 853 51.34 -1.59 -50.09
N LEU A 854 50.64 -2.36 -50.95
CA LEU A 854 50.36 -3.77 -50.68
C LEU A 854 51.59 -4.67 -50.91
N TRP A 855 52.42 -4.36 -51.91
CA TRP A 855 53.66 -5.09 -52.15
C TRP A 855 54.61 -5.03 -50.94
N TRP A 856 54.83 -3.84 -50.37
CA TRP A 856 55.65 -3.67 -49.17
C TRP A 856 55.12 -4.44 -47.96
N ARG A 857 53.81 -4.71 -47.92
CA ARG A 857 53.20 -5.52 -46.86
C ARG A 857 53.18 -7.01 -47.20
N GLY A 858 53.73 -7.43 -48.34
CA GLY A 858 53.91 -8.82 -48.72
C GLY A 858 52.61 -9.51 -49.15
N TYR A 859 51.69 -8.79 -49.79
CA TYR A 859 50.58 -9.46 -50.48
C TYR A 859 51.13 -10.34 -51.61
N PRO A 860 50.58 -11.54 -51.85
CA PRO A 860 51.02 -12.41 -52.93
C PRO A 860 50.60 -11.86 -54.29
N VAL A 861 51.41 -12.11 -55.32
CA VAL A 861 51.18 -11.52 -56.66
C VAL A 861 49.91 -12.06 -57.31
N GLU A 862 49.53 -13.29 -56.99
CA GLU A 862 48.32 -13.96 -57.45
C GLU A 862 47.08 -13.20 -56.96
N GLU A 863 47.04 -12.88 -55.66
CA GLU A 863 45.94 -12.12 -55.05
C GLU A 863 45.89 -10.69 -55.59
N MET A 864 47.04 -10.07 -55.83
CA MET A 864 47.13 -8.75 -56.46
C MET A 864 46.59 -8.76 -57.90
N ARG A 865 46.83 -9.84 -58.65
CA ARG A 865 46.30 -10.01 -60.01
C ARG A 865 44.79 -10.26 -60.01
N GLU A 866 44.30 -11.10 -59.10
CA GLU A 866 42.86 -11.35 -58.93
C GLU A 866 42.11 -10.10 -58.47
N ALA A 867 42.73 -9.28 -57.61
CA ALA A 867 42.25 -7.96 -57.24
C ALA A 867 42.22 -6.95 -58.41
N GLY A 868 42.80 -7.32 -59.56
CA GLY A 868 42.77 -6.56 -60.80
C GLY A 868 43.79 -5.42 -60.89
N PHE A 869 44.85 -5.43 -60.07
CA PHE A 869 45.96 -4.50 -60.25
C PHE A 869 46.63 -4.74 -61.61
N PRO A 870 46.87 -3.69 -62.41
CA PRO A 870 47.47 -3.85 -63.73
C PRO A 870 48.91 -4.32 -63.62
N LEU A 871 49.34 -5.16 -64.57
CA LEU A 871 50.70 -5.74 -64.59
C LEU A 871 51.80 -4.68 -64.57
N GLU A 872 51.54 -3.50 -65.15
CA GLU A 872 52.46 -2.36 -65.14
C GLU A 872 52.74 -1.84 -63.72
N GLU A 873 51.72 -1.77 -62.86
CA GLU A 873 51.85 -1.34 -61.46
C GLU A 873 52.51 -2.42 -60.59
N LEU A 874 52.32 -3.70 -60.93
CA LEU A 874 52.95 -4.82 -60.22
C LEU A 874 54.45 -4.97 -60.55
N PHE A 875 54.84 -4.62 -61.78
CA PHE A 875 56.20 -4.73 -62.30
C PHE A 875 57.04 -3.46 -62.10
N GLY A 876 56.38 -2.30 -62.07
CA GLY A 876 56.96 -0.98 -62.31
C GLY A 876 56.90 -0.04 -61.11
N VAL A 877 57.12 -0.53 -59.90
CA VAL A 877 57.22 0.33 -58.72
C VAL A 877 58.59 1.01 -58.70
N LYS A 878 58.64 2.32 -58.44
CA LYS A 878 59.83 3.17 -58.61
C LYS A 878 61.05 2.70 -57.79
N TRP A 879 60.81 1.95 -56.71
CA TRP A 879 61.82 1.43 -55.78
C TRP A 879 61.62 -0.05 -55.41
N GLY A 880 60.81 -0.80 -56.18
CA GLY A 880 60.42 -2.17 -55.83
C GLY A 880 59.44 -2.81 -56.83
N GLY A 881 58.90 -3.99 -56.54
CA GLY A 881 57.94 -4.69 -57.41
C GLY A 881 58.19 -6.19 -57.52
N TYR A 882 57.25 -6.91 -58.14
CA TYR A 882 57.39 -8.34 -58.35
C TYR A 882 58.38 -8.63 -59.49
N THR A 883 59.27 -9.59 -59.27
CA THR A 883 60.26 -9.97 -60.28
C THR A 883 59.62 -10.75 -61.43
N ALA A 884 60.25 -10.73 -62.62
CA ALA A 884 59.82 -11.53 -63.77
C ALA A 884 59.68 -13.02 -63.45
N LYS A 885 60.50 -13.54 -62.51
CA LYS A 885 60.41 -14.92 -62.02
C LYS A 885 59.12 -15.18 -61.25
N VAL A 886 58.83 -14.34 -60.25
CA VAL A 886 57.62 -14.47 -59.41
C VAL A 886 56.35 -14.33 -60.25
N LEU A 887 56.34 -13.43 -61.22
CA LEU A 887 55.20 -13.28 -62.13
C LEU A 887 55.02 -14.45 -63.10
N ARG A 888 56.11 -15.06 -63.57
CA ARG A 888 56.03 -16.27 -64.40
C ARG A 888 55.49 -17.45 -63.60
N GLU A 889 55.92 -17.60 -62.35
CA GLU A 889 55.42 -18.61 -61.41
C GLU A 889 53.92 -18.40 -61.12
N ALA A 890 53.47 -17.14 -61.05
CA ALA A 890 52.07 -16.75 -60.96
C ALA A 890 51.28 -16.85 -62.29
N GLY A 891 51.86 -17.45 -63.33
CA GLY A 891 51.20 -17.77 -64.59
C GLY A 891 51.22 -16.68 -65.66
N CYS A 892 51.93 -15.57 -65.47
CA CYS A 892 52.06 -14.54 -66.51
C CYS A 892 52.89 -15.05 -67.69
N LYS A 893 52.32 -15.00 -68.89
CA LYS A 893 53.00 -15.45 -70.12
C LYS A 893 53.82 -14.31 -70.75
N ALA A 894 54.87 -14.66 -71.49
CA ALA A 894 55.69 -13.67 -72.21
C ALA A 894 54.86 -12.76 -73.15
N LYS A 895 53.74 -13.27 -73.69
CA LYS A 895 52.79 -12.52 -74.52
C LYS A 895 52.06 -11.42 -73.75
N GLU A 896 51.58 -11.73 -72.54
CA GLU A 896 50.94 -10.74 -71.65
C GLU A 896 51.95 -9.64 -71.26
N MET A 897 53.19 -10.04 -70.95
CA MET A 897 54.27 -9.08 -70.67
C MET A 897 54.57 -8.16 -71.86
N ARG A 898 54.46 -8.68 -73.09
CA ARG A 898 54.66 -7.91 -74.32
C ARG A 898 53.54 -6.90 -74.55
N GLU A 899 52.29 -7.32 -74.38
CA GLU A 899 51.11 -6.47 -74.52
C GLU A 899 51.14 -5.28 -73.54
N HIS A 900 51.71 -5.49 -72.34
CA HIS A 900 51.98 -4.45 -71.35
C HIS A 900 53.34 -3.75 -71.48
N GLY A 901 54.05 -3.95 -72.60
CA GLY A 901 55.24 -3.17 -72.95
C GLY A 901 56.49 -3.43 -72.10
N VAL A 902 56.61 -4.58 -71.45
CA VAL A 902 57.80 -4.96 -70.65
C VAL A 902 58.99 -5.25 -71.58
N PRO A 903 60.19 -4.68 -71.32
CA PRO A 903 61.32 -4.85 -72.23
C PRO A 903 62.03 -6.20 -72.06
N ALA A 904 62.56 -6.73 -73.17
CA ALA A 904 63.17 -8.07 -73.22
C ALA A 904 64.33 -8.28 -72.24
N TRP A 905 65.09 -7.23 -71.87
CA TRP A 905 66.19 -7.35 -70.89
C TRP A 905 65.71 -7.70 -69.48
N LYS A 906 64.51 -7.25 -69.06
CA LYS A 906 63.93 -7.60 -67.76
C LYS A 906 63.36 -9.02 -67.74
N LEU A 907 62.94 -9.55 -68.90
CA LEU A 907 62.38 -10.89 -69.05
C LEU A 907 63.45 -11.96 -69.27
N ARG A 908 64.63 -11.56 -69.75
CA ARG A 908 65.75 -12.46 -70.07
C ARG A 908 66.10 -13.48 -68.99
N PRO A 909 66.17 -13.14 -67.69
CA PRO A 909 66.54 -14.11 -66.67
C PRO A 909 65.54 -15.27 -66.53
N THR A 910 64.35 -15.17 -67.12
CA THR A 910 63.23 -16.08 -66.84
C THR A 910 62.60 -16.67 -68.10
N TYR A 911 62.50 -15.93 -69.20
CA TYR A 911 61.82 -16.36 -70.43
C TYR A 911 62.83 -16.72 -71.53
N PRO A 912 62.84 -17.96 -72.05
CA PRO A 912 63.74 -18.38 -73.13
C PRO A 912 63.37 -17.70 -74.45
N ALA A 913 64.34 -17.60 -75.36
CA ALA A 913 64.18 -16.93 -76.66
C ALA A 913 63.02 -17.51 -77.49
N LEU A 914 62.72 -18.80 -77.36
CA LEU A 914 61.60 -19.48 -78.01
C LEU A 914 60.23 -18.90 -77.58
N GLU A 915 60.02 -18.79 -76.26
CA GLU A 915 58.79 -18.23 -75.69
C GLU A 915 58.65 -16.74 -76.04
N MET A 916 59.77 -16.01 -76.04
CA MET A 916 59.82 -14.61 -76.42
C MET A 916 59.51 -14.41 -77.92
N LYS A 917 59.98 -15.31 -78.81
CA LYS A 917 59.63 -15.28 -80.23
C LYS A 917 58.14 -15.53 -80.44
N ALA A 918 57.59 -16.55 -79.77
CA ALA A 918 56.17 -16.86 -79.83
C ALA A 918 55.28 -15.73 -79.26
N ALA A 919 55.80 -14.96 -78.29
CA ALA A 919 55.16 -13.77 -77.75
C ALA A 919 55.26 -12.53 -78.67
N GLY A 920 55.97 -12.61 -79.80
CA GLY A 920 56.07 -11.53 -80.77
C GLY A 920 57.18 -10.52 -80.51
N TYR A 921 58.15 -10.84 -79.65
CA TYR A 921 59.39 -10.07 -79.59
C TYR A 921 60.26 -10.42 -80.80
N ASN A 922 60.89 -9.42 -81.40
CA ASN A 922 61.74 -9.63 -82.57
C ASN A 922 63.22 -9.81 -82.20
N ALA A 923 64.03 -10.19 -83.19
CA ALA A 923 65.45 -10.46 -82.98
C ALA A 923 66.25 -9.22 -82.50
N LEU A 924 65.83 -8.01 -82.88
CA LEU A 924 66.47 -6.75 -82.47
C LEU A 924 66.21 -6.48 -80.99
N GLU A 925 64.99 -6.70 -80.52
CA GLU A 925 64.58 -6.52 -79.13
C GLU A 925 65.25 -7.53 -78.20
N LEU A 926 65.33 -8.80 -78.60
CA LEU A 926 66.06 -9.82 -77.83
C LEU A 926 67.57 -9.54 -77.83
N ARG A 927 68.13 -9.03 -78.92
CA ARG A 927 69.54 -8.62 -78.94
C ARG A 927 69.82 -7.47 -77.98
N ALA A 928 68.98 -6.43 -77.98
CA ALA A 928 69.05 -5.36 -76.99
C ALA A 928 68.82 -5.87 -75.55
N GLY A 929 68.03 -6.94 -75.41
CA GLY A 929 67.86 -7.73 -74.19
C GLY A 929 69.10 -8.53 -73.76
N GLY A 930 70.08 -8.69 -74.63
CA GLY A 930 71.33 -9.40 -74.42
C GLY A 930 71.28 -10.91 -74.70
N TYR A 931 70.21 -11.43 -75.32
CA TYR A 931 70.15 -12.83 -75.75
C TYR A 931 71.29 -13.13 -76.74
N LYS A 932 71.87 -14.33 -76.64
CA LYS A 932 73.03 -14.76 -77.43
C LYS A 932 72.59 -15.51 -78.69
N ALA A 933 73.46 -15.55 -79.70
CA ALA A 933 73.13 -16.18 -80.99
C ALA A 933 72.73 -17.67 -80.88
N ASN A 934 73.32 -18.44 -79.95
CA ASN A 934 72.91 -19.83 -79.69
C ASN A 934 71.50 -19.94 -79.08
N GLU A 935 71.15 -19.03 -78.16
CA GLU A 935 69.81 -18.97 -77.55
C GLU A 935 68.76 -18.58 -78.60
N MET A 936 69.11 -17.65 -79.49
CA MET A 936 68.26 -17.23 -80.60
C MET A 936 68.07 -18.36 -81.64
N LEU A 937 69.10 -19.15 -81.92
CA LEU A 937 68.99 -20.33 -82.78
C LEU A 937 68.00 -21.35 -82.21
N GLN A 938 68.14 -21.66 -80.92
CA GLN A 938 67.21 -22.54 -80.20
C GLN A 938 65.78 -21.96 -80.15
N GLY A 939 65.65 -20.63 -80.15
CA GLY A 939 64.38 -19.92 -80.26
C GLY A 939 63.77 -19.91 -81.67
N GLY A 940 64.43 -20.53 -82.67
CA GLY A 940 63.95 -20.62 -84.04
C GLY A 940 64.12 -19.33 -84.85
N TYR A 941 65.02 -18.42 -84.44
CA TYR A 941 65.36 -17.23 -85.23
C TYR A 941 66.27 -17.59 -86.41
N THR A 942 65.92 -17.11 -87.60
CA THR A 942 66.67 -17.41 -88.83
C THR A 942 67.93 -16.54 -88.93
N ALA A 943 68.94 -17.00 -89.68
CA ALA A 943 70.15 -16.22 -89.92
C ALA A 943 69.86 -14.83 -90.55
N ALA A 944 68.77 -14.70 -91.33
CA ALA A 944 68.33 -13.44 -91.92
C ALA A 944 67.73 -12.48 -90.86
N GLU A 945 66.85 -12.97 -89.97
CA GLU A 945 66.30 -12.19 -88.85
C GLU A 945 67.42 -11.71 -87.89
N MET A 946 68.40 -12.58 -87.64
CA MET A 946 69.55 -12.28 -86.81
C MET A 946 70.49 -11.26 -87.46
N ARG A 947 70.74 -11.36 -88.77
CA ARG A 947 71.49 -10.35 -89.52
C ARG A 947 70.81 -8.98 -89.46
N ALA A 948 69.48 -8.93 -89.64
CA ALA A 948 68.71 -7.68 -89.58
C ALA A 948 68.72 -7.05 -88.18
N ALA A 949 68.77 -7.86 -87.12
CA ALA A 949 69.02 -7.43 -85.75
C ALA A 949 70.48 -7.01 -85.48
N GLY A 950 71.38 -7.24 -86.45
CA GLY A 950 72.78 -6.85 -86.49
C GLY A 950 73.77 -7.85 -85.88
N TYR A 951 73.36 -9.10 -85.63
CA TYR A 951 74.31 -10.16 -85.27
C TYR A 951 75.29 -10.40 -86.43
N THR A 952 76.56 -10.55 -86.10
CA THR A 952 77.63 -10.79 -87.07
C THR A 952 77.65 -12.24 -87.53
N ALA A 953 78.17 -12.49 -88.72
CA ALA A 953 78.41 -13.85 -89.21
C ALA A 953 79.27 -14.68 -88.24
N LYS A 954 80.22 -14.04 -87.53
CA LYS A 954 81.06 -14.69 -86.50
C LYS A 954 80.24 -15.12 -85.28
N GLU A 955 79.34 -14.26 -84.79
CA GLU A 955 78.44 -14.58 -83.67
C GLU A 955 77.47 -15.71 -84.03
N LEU A 956 76.97 -15.73 -85.27
CA LEU A 956 76.10 -16.80 -85.78
C LEU A 956 76.82 -18.14 -85.89
N THR A 957 78.05 -18.16 -86.43
CA THR A 957 78.86 -19.38 -86.49
C THR A 957 79.15 -19.92 -85.09
N LEU A 958 79.55 -19.05 -84.15
CA LEU A 958 79.77 -19.43 -82.75
C LEU A 958 78.48 -19.86 -82.05
N GLY A 959 77.33 -19.34 -82.49
CA GLY A 959 76.00 -19.70 -82.02
C GLY A 959 75.47 -21.04 -82.54
N GLY A 960 76.18 -21.69 -83.48
CA GLY A 960 75.80 -22.99 -84.02
C GLY A 960 74.98 -22.95 -85.33
N TYR A 961 74.83 -21.80 -85.97
CA TYR A 961 74.22 -21.73 -87.31
C TYR A 961 75.14 -22.39 -88.33
N THR A 962 74.58 -23.21 -89.21
CA THR A 962 75.35 -23.90 -90.25
C THR A 962 75.86 -22.92 -91.30
N GLY A 963 77.00 -23.25 -91.93
CA GLY A 963 77.56 -22.42 -93.00
C GLY A 963 76.59 -22.18 -94.17
N ASN A 964 75.66 -23.10 -94.42
CA ASN A 964 74.62 -22.94 -95.44
C ASN A 964 73.51 -21.97 -95.01
N GLU A 965 73.10 -21.97 -93.74
CA GLU A 965 72.13 -21.03 -93.19
C GLU A 965 72.68 -19.60 -93.17
N ILE A 966 73.95 -19.43 -92.77
CA ILE A 966 74.63 -18.13 -92.78
C ILE A 966 74.79 -17.63 -94.22
N LYS A 967 75.23 -18.48 -95.17
CA LYS A 967 75.34 -18.09 -96.59
C LYS A 967 73.99 -17.68 -97.18
N ARG A 968 72.90 -18.39 -96.87
CA ARG A 968 71.55 -18.06 -97.34
C ARG A 968 71.03 -16.76 -96.73
N GLY A 969 71.21 -16.55 -95.42
CA GLY A 969 70.75 -15.33 -94.73
C GLY A 969 71.59 -14.08 -94.99
N PHE A 970 72.85 -14.23 -95.43
CA PHE A 970 73.76 -13.13 -95.78
C PHE A 970 73.87 -12.90 -97.31
N ASN A 971 73.04 -13.56 -98.12
CA ASN A 971 73.00 -13.39 -99.57
C ASN A 971 72.26 -12.08 -99.95
N PRO A 972 72.83 -11.19 -100.79
CA PRO A 972 72.17 -9.93 -101.20
C PRO A 972 70.92 -10.10 -102.08
N GLN A 973 70.75 -11.24 -102.78
CA GLN A 973 69.63 -11.44 -103.70
C GLN A 973 68.33 -11.96 -103.04
N SER A 974 68.37 -12.32 -101.75
CA SER A 974 67.17 -12.68 -100.96
C SER A 974 66.50 -11.48 -100.26
N ASP A 975 66.99 -10.25 -100.50
CA ASP A 975 66.54 -9.02 -99.82
C ASP A 975 65.18 -8.46 -100.32
N GLN A 976 64.44 -9.15 -101.20
CA GLN A 976 63.13 -8.69 -101.68
C GLN A 976 61.96 -8.93 -100.69
N GLY A 977 62.22 -9.14 -99.40
CA GLY A 977 61.16 -9.34 -98.40
C GLY A 977 61.44 -8.80 -96.99
N LEU A 978 62.61 -8.22 -96.70
CA LEU A 978 62.94 -7.68 -95.38
C LEU A 978 63.24 -6.18 -95.47
N SER A 979 62.17 -5.40 -95.59
CA SER A 979 62.24 -3.96 -95.33
C SER A 979 62.56 -3.77 -93.85
N CYS A 980 63.80 -3.39 -93.53
CA CYS A 980 64.12 -2.78 -92.25
C CYS A 980 63.49 -1.40 -92.23
N SER A 981 62.25 -1.29 -91.73
CA SER A 981 61.59 -0.01 -91.61
C SER A 981 62.30 0.82 -90.55
N LYS A 982 62.58 2.09 -90.85
CA LYS A 982 63.11 3.08 -89.87
C LYS A 982 62.30 3.11 -88.56
N SER A 983 61.04 2.67 -88.59
CA SER A 983 60.17 2.54 -87.42
C SER A 983 60.66 1.54 -86.36
N ALA A 984 61.41 0.48 -86.70
CA ALA A 984 61.86 -0.52 -85.73
C ALA A 984 63.00 0.01 -84.82
N GLN A 985 63.89 0.86 -85.36
CA GLN A 985 64.95 1.50 -84.58
C GLN A 985 64.42 2.65 -83.72
N GLU A 986 63.42 3.40 -84.20
CA GLU A 986 62.73 4.46 -83.43
C GLU A 986 61.84 3.88 -82.31
N LEU A 987 61.19 2.73 -82.53
CA LEU A 987 60.44 2.01 -81.49
C LEU A 987 61.35 1.51 -80.35
N VAL A 988 62.53 0.96 -80.65
CA VAL A 988 63.48 0.53 -79.61
C VAL A 988 64.02 1.72 -78.81
N ALA A 989 64.23 2.88 -79.44
CA ALA A 989 64.64 4.11 -78.76
C ALA A 989 63.52 4.69 -77.86
N SER A 990 62.25 4.69 -78.29
CA SER A 990 61.15 5.17 -77.45
C SER A 990 60.84 4.23 -76.27
N TYR A 991 60.89 2.92 -76.48
CA TYR A 991 60.69 1.91 -75.43
C TYR A 991 61.80 1.90 -74.38
N THR A 992 63.06 2.09 -74.79
CA THR A 992 64.18 2.15 -73.82
C THR A 992 64.19 3.44 -73.00
N THR A 993 63.60 4.53 -73.50
CA THR A 993 63.53 5.82 -72.79
C THR A 993 62.45 5.82 -71.68
N LYS A 994 61.32 5.13 -71.89
CA LYS A 994 60.22 5.03 -70.90
C LYS A 994 60.58 4.23 -69.63
N TRP A 995 61.64 3.42 -69.68
CA TRP A 995 62.08 2.52 -68.60
C TRP A 995 63.51 2.80 -68.08
N ARG A 996 64.16 3.88 -68.54
CA ARG A 996 65.50 4.32 -68.09
C ARG A 996 65.49 5.51 -67.10
N LEU A 997 64.31 6.00 -66.74
CA LEU A 997 64.06 6.86 -65.58
C LEU A 997 63.48 6.00 -64.45
#